data_AF-A0A939R8U8-F1
#
_entry.id   AF-A0A939R8U8-F1
#
_cell.length_a   1.000
_cell.length_b   1.000
_cell.length_c   1.000
_cell.angle_alpha   90.00
_cell.angle_beta   90.00
_cell.angle_gamma   90.00
#
_symmetry.space_group_name_H-M   'P 1'
#
loop_
_entity.id
_entity.type
_entity.pdbx_description
1 polymer ?
#
loop_
_entity_poly.entity_id
_entity_poly.type
_entity_poly.pdbx_seq_one_letter_code
_entity_poly.pdbx_strand_id
1 'polypeptide(L)'
;MHRQRNMFRNAVARILAFVLTGVLTLSVFSVLGETRPVHAEDEVFAAEDKIDGWKDIIDIVDEPVGAFDRIAAYCDEDSVDFLFVVNELSKWCYFQIYMDMDDDRSTGYQNDGGGYEFLLENGFLYLSEGGGWPGTEVDYVGYAVSADGSTYIVEVPYELMQPVADSQGYSFGDKCGFLVCLLNDSWETVYKYEGDTEHYALPKADVTIVSDQPYISDFKMSQKKTRALTARAMEGGTIAELSAKGGDGKDYKYSFVTSSKNGPDNSLFRIKGNKIITNKKLLAPGEYKINVKVKSGVRSEIKSFTIKVGKPAAGSITEEIFGGNMGEWFIVDNVEAKDASGEYTLVAACSQEKFYAMLSTGNNDLNTRTAFVLDTDPEKGYAYFGVKGADYIVREQKLYPVIGEDKLGAPVISVDEDYYGDNVTTSVYLEDIGSPEKVGVHAFAHQREISVPASGYITTKGSFEMSRKDGYVYPKASYDAFANPGMGWGLWAEVGEEGAAKMAYDYDLAYLQITWADLQTEKGKYDWTNVDNRYHIGYWESNNVNFIIRFIMDNPVELTGSRKDETYAEVVDAAFIKKNITSKSKVKAADIEKLIATGNYRMDIPVWVLAELCNSVLEGKLDNAGTFYNWPDPDTLGGAGFSPNYEAEAVIKYHSKCIQAIAKKFDGSAAYIEMGSLGHWGEMHTWPQEDSDEGFDFGSGEFPSDKTVARYAKAYTKYFKKTKVGTRYNFDFSKKSGFGLYNDGFGDPTLTESFLIDAMNAGEFWKTSYSGGEFAYGNVLAWVHNDTIMRTLSYLRESHTSWMAPCSPCDIEIGTADASIYRGNIEYLQTQMGYRFRVTKATKVETAKAGDTIDITLSIANEGIAPAYSDYRIGVAVVPAYNVNKPVGSGVVKFEATRLMPGKEVDITVPVKINKKAEGKYVVVVYVMNKSGKAKVMNLAMTDKLDDKVYSLYQIEITK
;
A
#
# COMPACT_ATOMS: atom_id res chain seq x y z
N MET A 1 -14.71 -26.88 34.71
CA MET A 1 -14.25 -25.99 33.62
C MET A 1 -14.37 -24.50 33.96
N HIS A 2 -14.20 -24.12 35.23
CA HIS A 2 -14.27 -22.71 35.68
C HIS A 2 -13.14 -22.39 36.69
N ARG A 3 -12.05 -23.15 36.65
CA ARG A 3 -10.90 -23.04 37.59
C ARG A 3 -9.51 -23.06 36.93
N GLN A 4 -9.42 -23.12 35.61
CA GLN A 4 -8.13 -23.07 34.88
C GLN A 4 -7.87 -21.75 34.12
N ARG A 5 -8.87 -20.85 34.01
CA ARG A 5 -8.67 -19.50 33.42
C ARG A 5 -8.15 -18.44 34.40
N ASN A 6 -8.14 -18.70 35.71
CA ASN A 6 -7.74 -17.71 36.74
C ASN A 6 -6.24 -17.73 37.14
N MET A 7 -5.41 -18.61 36.55
CA MET A 7 -3.96 -18.61 36.85
C MET A 7 -3.13 -17.75 35.88
N PHE A 8 -3.60 -17.49 34.65
CA PHE A 8 -2.83 -16.71 33.68
C PHE A 8 -2.93 -15.17 33.87
N ARG A 9 -4.06 -14.64 34.38
CA ARG A 9 -4.19 -13.19 34.68
C ARG A 9 -3.36 -12.72 35.88
N ASN A 10 -2.95 -13.62 36.78
CA ASN A 10 -2.19 -13.26 37.99
C ASN A 10 -0.67 -13.20 37.79
N ALA A 11 -0.14 -13.64 36.64
CA ALA A 11 1.29 -13.52 36.32
C ALA A 11 1.62 -12.20 35.61
N VAL A 12 0.70 -11.70 34.78
CA VAL A 12 0.88 -10.46 34.00
C VAL A 12 0.79 -9.21 34.88
N ALA A 13 -0.05 -9.22 35.91
CA ALA A 13 -0.19 -8.11 36.86
C ALA A 13 1.01 -7.88 37.80
N ARG A 14 2.00 -8.79 37.83
CA ARG A 14 3.24 -8.62 38.62
C ARG A 14 4.41 -8.05 37.83
N ILE A 15 4.32 -7.99 36.50
CA ILE A 15 5.38 -7.47 35.63
C ILE A 15 5.22 -5.95 35.41
N LEU A 16 3.98 -5.44 35.43
CA LEU A 16 3.69 -4.00 35.27
C LEU A 16 4.01 -3.13 36.51
N ALA A 17 4.30 -3.72 37.68
CA ALA A 17 4.54 -2.98 38.92
C ALA A 17 6.02 -2.63 39.21
N PHE A 18 6.98 -3.00 38.34
CA PHE A 18 8.41 -2.78 38.59
C PHE A 18 9.12 -1.77 37.67
N VAL A 19 8.42 -1.15 36.71
CA VAL A 19 9.04 -0.25 35.72
C VAL A 19 9.00 1.23 36.13
N LEU A 20 8.31 1.58 37.22
CA LEU A 20 8.15 2.98 37.65
C LEU A 20 8.89 3.31 38.95
N THR A 21 10.17 2.96 39.07
CA THR A 21 11.12 3.65 39.97
C THR A 21 12.56 3.20 39.70
N GLY A 22 13.38 4.04 39.06
CA GLY A 22 14.83 3.80 39.03
C GLY A 22 15.61 4.43 37.87
N VAL A 23 15.51 5.75 37.68
CA VAL A 23 16.49 6.51 36.89
C VAL A 23 17.77 6.69 37.74
N LEU A 24 18.95 6.62 37.07
CA LEU A 24 20.33 6.93 37.50
C LEU A 24 21.10 5.84 38.27
N THR A 25 22.03 5.14 37.60
CA THR A 25 23.48 5.41 37.67
C THR A 25 24.32 4.28 37.03
N LEU A 26 25.44 4.70 36.42
CA LEU A 26 26.67 3.94 36.12
C LEU A 26 26.71 3.09 34.83
N SER A 27 27.20 3.76 33.80
CA SER A 27 28.08 3.22 32.75
C SER A 27 29.21 2.34 33.30
N VAL A 28 29.65 1.35 32.51
CA VAL A 28 31.07 1.00 32.17
C VAL A 28 31.19 -0.48 31.70
N PHE A 29 31.63 -0.69 30.44
CA PHE A 29 32.15 -1.91 29.74
C PHE A 29 31.23 -3.15 29.63
N SER A 30 31.16 -3.96 28.57
CA SER A 30 31.74 -4.01 27.22
C SER A 30 31.15 -5.25 26.50
N VAL A 31 30.72 -5.10 25.24
CA VAL A 31 30.73 -6.06 24.11
C VAL A 31 30.31 -7.52 24.36
N LEU A 32 29.19 -7.95 23.74
CA LEU A 32 29.06 -9.05 22.74
C LEU A 32 27.58 -9.51 22.65
N GLY A 33 27.07 -9.60 21.41
CA GLY A 33 25.83 -10.31 21.07
C GLY A 33 24.63 -9.43 20.73
N GLU A 34 24.50 -9.04 19.45
CA GLU A 34 23.27 -8.47 18.90
C GLU A 34 22.18 -9.54 18.83
N THR A 35 20.96 -9.23 19.28
CA THR A 35 19.74 -9.96 18.87
C THR A 35 18.85 -8.97 18.13
N ARG A 36 18.65 -9.22 16.84
CA ARG A 36 17.71 -8.51 15.97
C ARG A 36 16.33 -9.16 16.13
N PRO A 37 15.23 -8.41 16.30
CA PRO A 37 13.89 -8.95 16.11
C PRO A 37 13.59 -8.96 14.61
N VAL A 38 13.18 -10.10 14.07
CA VAL A 38 12.80 -10.22 12.67
C VAL A 38 11.29 -10.01 12.49
N HIS A 39 10.97 -9.25 11.44
CA HIS A 39 9.63 -8.95 10.94
C HIS A 39 9.03 -10.16 10.20
N ALA A 40 7.87 -10.63 10.65
CA ALA A 40 7.00 -11.52 9.89
C ALA A 40 6.21 -10.70 8.85
N GLU A 41 6.86 -10.38 7.72
CA GLU A 41 6.22 -9.93 6.49
C GLU A 41 6.63 -10.90 5.38
N ASP A 42 5.84 -11.95 5.16
CA ASP A 42 5.82 -12.64 3.86
C ASP A 42 4.44 -13.27 3.66
N GLU A 43 3.89 -13.07 2.46
CA GLU A 43 2.59 -13.57 2.02
C GLU A 43 2.35 -15.04 2.44
N VAL A 44 1.30 -15.32 3.22
CA VAL A 44 0.85 -16.71 3.41
C VAL A 44 0.21 -17.18 2.10
N PHE A 45 1.05 -17.65 1.19
CA PHE A 45 0.63 -18.30 -0.06
C PHE A 45 -0.15 -19.58 0.26
N ALA A 46 -1.21 -19.86 -0.49
CA ALA A 46 -1.93 -21.12 -0.36
C ALA A 46 -1.03 -22.28 -0.81
N ALA A 47 -0.85 -23.30 0.04
CA ALA A 47 -0.04 -24.48 -0.32
C ALA A 47 -0.54 -25.18 -1.60
N GLU A 48 -1.84 -25.06 -1.89
CA GLU A 48 -2.49 -25.60 -3.10
C GLU A 48 -1.87 -25.10 -4.42
N ASP A 49 -1.34 -23.87 -4.44
CA ASP A 49 -0.67 -23.28 -5.61
C ASP A 49 0.78 -23.79 -5.79
N LYS A 50 1.37 -24.39 -4.76
CA LYS A 50 2.74 -24.94 -4.76
C LYS A 50 2.80 -26.48 -4.76
N ILE A 51 1.72 -27.18 -4.37
CA ILE A 51 1.63 -28.66 -4.30
C ILE A 51 1.99 -29.35 -5.64
N ASP A 52 1.64 -28.73 -6.77
CA ASP A 52 1.93 -29.27 -8.10
C ASP A 52 3.44 -29.43 -8.37
N GLY A 53 4.29 -28.66 -7.68
CA GLY A 53 5.75 -28.77 -7.73
C GLY A 53 6.33 -29.92 -6.90
N TRP A 54 5.51 -30.55 -6.05
CA TRP A 54 5.88 -31.63 -5.14
C TRP A 54 5.39 -33.03 -5.57
N LYS A 55 4.57 -33.11 -6.63
CA LYS A 55 3.96 -34.38 -7.10
C LYS A 55 4.96 -35.43 -7.59
N ASP A 56 6.16 -34.98 -7.93
CA ASP A 56 7.24 -35.81 -8.48
C ASP A 56 8.38 -36.04 -7.47
N ILE A 57 8.24 -35.54 -6.23
CA ILE A 57 9.15 -35.77 -5.11
C ILE A 57 8.74 -37.07 -4.40
N ILE A 58 9.72 -37.92 -4.12
CA ILE A 58 9.49 -39.18 -3.41
C ILE A 58 9.18 -38.86 -1.95
N ASP A 59 8.07 -39.39 -1.45
CA ASP A 59 7.68 -39.23 -0.07
C ASP A 59 8.65 -39.98 0.84
N ILE A 60 8.99 -39.33 1.94
CA ILE A 60 9.90 -39.84 2.96
C ILE A 60 9.20 -40.92 3.81
N VAL A 61 7.87 -40.86 3.87
CA VAL A 61 7.04 -41.90 4.45
C VAL A 61 6.33 -42.65 3.33
N ASP A 62 6.62 -43.95 3.18
CA ASP A 62 6.05 -44.79 2.12
C ASP A 62 4.54 -45.05 2.30
N GLU A 63 4.02 -44.93 3.53
CA GLU A 63 2.59 -45.04 3.89
C GLU A 63 2.26 -44.08 5.06
N PRO A 64 1.02 -43.59 5.24
CA PRO A 64 0.65 -42.72 6.36
C PRO A 64 1.01 -43.30 7.74
N VAL A 65 1.70 -42.53 8.58
CA VAL A 65 2.11 -42.94 9.94
C VAL A 65 1.61 -41.92 10.97
N GLY A 66 0.69 -42.38 11.82
CA GLY A 66 0.09 -41.59 12.90
C GLY A 66 -0.62 -40.33 12.43
N ALA A 67 -0.09 -39.14 12.77
CA ALA A 67 -0.70 -37.86 12.41
C ALA A 67 -0.32 -37.35 11.02
N PHE A 68 0.73 -37.90 10.40
CA PHE A 68 1.22 -37.48 9.10
C PHE A 68 0.73 -38.42 8.00
N ASP A 69 0.02 -37.85 7.03
CA ASP A 69 -0.37 -38.54 5.80
C ASP A 69 0.74 -38.52 4.75
N ARG A 70 1.60 -37.51 4.79
CA ARG A 70 2.72 -37.31 3.87
C ARG A 70 3.82 -36.50 4.53
N ILE A 71 5.07 -36.87 4.32
CA ILE A 71 6.24 -36.00 4.55
C ILE A 71 7.14 -36.14 3.33
N ALA A 72 7.62 -35.03 2.80
CA ALA A 72 8.59 -34.97 1.72
C ALA A 72 9.55 -33.81 2.00
N ALA A 73 10.81 -33.95 1.60
CA ALA A 73 11.78 -32.88 1.71
C ALA A 73 12.79 -33.01 0.58
N TYR A 74 13.25 -31.89 0.06
CA TYR A 74 14.32 -31.88 -0.92
C TYR A 74 15.27 -30.70 -0.69
N CYS A 75 16.50 -30.86 -1.15
CA CYS A 75 17.46 -29.77 -1.23
C CYS A 75 17.56 -29.30 -2.68
N ASP A 76 17.65 -28.00 -2.91
CA ASP A 76 18.07 -27.45 -4.19
C ASP A 76 19.36 -26.63 -4.07
N GLU A 77 19.65 -25.73 -5.02
CA GLU A 77 20.89 -24.96 -4.99
C GLU A 77 20.86 -23.81 -3.96
N ASP A 78 19.67 -23.38 -3.54
CA ASP A 78 19.46 -22.15 -2.77
C ASP A 78 18.74 -22.40 -1.41
N SER A 79 18.05 -23.53 -1.22
CA SER A 79 17.28 -23.82 -0.02
C SER A 79 17.15 -25.31 0.36
N VAL A 80 16.69 -25.56 1.59
CA VAL A 80 16.09 -26.83 2.02
C VAL A 80 14.58 -26.65 2.12
N ASP A 81 13.84 -27.46 1.37
CA ASP A 81 12.39 -27.43 1.30
C ASP A 81 11.77 -28.62 2.05
N PHE A 82 10.70 -28.37 2.80
CA PHE A 82 9.89 -29.38 3.50
C PHE A 82 8.42 -29.28 3.10
N LEU A 83 7.77 -30.43 2.92
CA LEU A 83 6.34 -30.58 2.79
C LEU A 83 5.86 -31.63 3.78
N PHE A 84 4.80 -31.33 4.54
CA PHE A 84 4.12 -32.35 5.32
C PHE A 84 2.59 -32.13 5.31
N VAL A 85 1.86 -33.24 5.29
CA VAL A 85 0.39 -33.28 5.29
C VAL A 85 -0.08 -34.03 6.52
N VAL A 86 -1.10 -33.50 7.20
CA VAL A 86 -1.63 -34.04 8.45
C VAL A 86 -3.13 -34.35 8.34
N ASN A 87 -3.56 -35.46 8.95
CA ASN A 87 -4.92 -36.01 8.75
C ASN A 87 -6.06 -35.32 9.53
N GLU A 88 -5.76 -34.63 10.64
CA GLU A 88 -6.74 -33.93 11.48
C GLU A 88 -6.15 -32.69 12.17
N LEU A 89 -6.22 -31.50 11.55
CA LEU A 89 -5.65 -30.28 12.13
C LEU A 89 -6.32 -29.73 13.37
N SER A 90 -7.60 -30.04 13.63
CA SER A 90 -8.33 -29.44 14.75
C SER A 90 -7.75 -29.80 16.12
N LYS A 91 -6.64 -30.56 16.17
CA LYS A 91 -5.94 -31.02 17.37
C LYS A 91 -4.53 -30.41 17.53
N TRP A 92 -3.98 -29.76 16.50
CA TRP A 92 -2.58 -29.29 16.46
C TRP A 92 -2.54 -27.80 16.17
N CYS A 93 -1.73 -27.06 16.93
CA CYS A 93 -1.66 -25.60 16.80
C CYS A 93 -0.35 -25.13 16.17
N TYR A 94 0.71 -25.93 16.28
CA TYR A 94 2.07 -25.50 16.00
C TYR A 94 2.91 -26.65 15.44
N PHE A 95 3.96 -26.33 14.68
CA PHE A 95 4.96 -27.28 14.21
C PHE A 95 6.39 -26.82 14.50
N GLN A 96 7.29 -27.80 14.63
CA GLN A 96 8.73 -27.60 14.73
C GLN A 96 9.44 -28.50 13.72
N ILE A 97 10.51 -27.98 13.11
CA ILE A 97 11.44 -28.75 12.27
C ILE A 97 12.85 -28.56 12.84
N TYR A 98 13.42 -29.62 13.40
CA TYR A 98 14.82 -29.65 13.80
C TYR A 98 15.67 -30.06 12.60
N MET A 99 16.76 -29.35 12.36
CA MET A 99 17.64 -29.54 11.20
C MET A 99 19.09 -29.74 11.65
N ASP A 100 19.66 -30.86 11.24
CA ASP A 100 21.06 -31.24 11.34
C ASP A 100 21.71 -30.94 9.98
N MET A 101 22.55 -29.91 9.95
CA MET A 101 23.16 -29.38 8.73
C MET A 101 24.60 -29.85 8.53
N ASP A 102 25.21 -30.44 9.56
CA ASP A 102 26.61 -30.87 9.56
C ASP A 102 26.80 -32.39 9.59
N ASP A 103 25.72 -33.16 9.77
CA ASP A 103 25.70 -34.63 9.90
C ASP A 103 26.56 -35.12 11.08
N ASP A 104 26.78 -34.26 12.10
CA ASP A 104 27.48 -34.56 13.36
C ASP A 104 26.54 -34.45 14.56
N ARG A 105 26.07 -35.62 15.00
CA ARG A 105 25.15 -35.72 16.15
C ARG A 105 25.71 -35.21 17.48
N SER A 106 27.00 -34.91 17.57
CA SER A 106 27.62 -34.37 18.79
C SER A 106 27.59 -32.84 18.88
N THR A 107 27.20 -32.16 17.80
CA THR A 107 27.05 -30.71 17.71
C THR A 107 25.57 -30.29 17.80
N GLY A 108 25.31 -28.99 17.97
CA GLY A 108 23.96 -28.47 18.12
C GLY A 108 23.20 -28.93 19.38
N TYR A 109 21.87 -28.78 19.34
CA TYR A 109 21.00 -29.18 20.44
C TYR A 109 20.82 -30.68 20.49
N GLN A 110 21.13 -31.25 21.65
CA GLN A 110 21.04 -32.67 21.90
C GLN A 110 19.59 -33.05 22.27
N ASN A 111 18.83 -33.55 21.30
CA ASN A 111 17.48 -34.08 21.53
C ASN A 111 17.31 -35.45 20.90
N ASP A 112 16.71 -36.38 21.63
CA ASP A 112 16.24 -37.67 21.11
C ASP A 112 17.25 -38.41 20.21
N GLY A 113 18.54 -38.31 20.52
CA GLY A 113 19.61 -39.02 19.83
C GLY A 113 20.21 -38.32 18.60
N GLY A 114 19.79 -37.09 18.28
CA GLY A 114 20.37 -36.22 17.25
C GLY A 114 21.01 -34.95 17.83
N GLY A 115 21.87 -34.32 17.03
CA GLY A 115 22.46 -33.01 17.26
C GLY A 115 21.95 -32.05 16.18
N TYR A 116 21.20 -31.02 16.58
CA TYR A 116 20.52 -30.14 15.62
C TYR A 116 21.04 -28.70 15.73
N GLU A 117 21.61 -28.18 14.65
CA GLU A 117 22.12 -26.82 14.58
C GLU A 117 20.97 -25.83 14.48
N PHE A 118 19.88 -26.18 13.80
CA PHE A 118 18.76 -25.27 13.60
C PHE A 118 17.42 -25.85 14.06
N LEU A 119 16.55 -24.97 14.55
CA LEU A 119 15.14 -25.23 14.84
C LEU A 119 14.32 -24.21 14.09
N LEU A 120 13.41 -24.66 13.23
CA LEU A 120 12.33 -23.83 12.72
C LEU A 120 11.06 -24.08 13.55
N GLU A 121 10.51 -23.04 14.16
CA GLU A 121 9.31 -23.10 14.99
C GLU A 121 8.25 -22.11 14.46
N ASN A 122 7.18 -22.63 13.84
CA ASN A 122 6.11 -21.83 13.22
C ASN A 122 6.57 -20.63 12.38
N GLY A 123 7.64 -20.83 11.62
CA GLY A 123 8.22 -19.81 10.77
C GLY A 123 9.37 -19.02 11.41
N PHE A 124 9.64 -19.12 12.71
CA PHE A 124 10.85 -18.50 13.29
C PHE A 124 12.00 -19.51 13.31
N LEU A 125 13.13 -19.17 12.67
CA LEU A 125 14.33 -19.99 12.58
C LEU A 125 15.29 -19.61 13.70
N TYR A 126 15.76 -20.61 14.43
CA TYR A 126 16.68 -20.48 15.56
C TYR A 126 17.94 -21.28 15.31
N LEU A 127 19.09 -20.73 15.72
CA LEU A 127 20.38 -21.40 15.77
C LEU A 127 20.66 -21.92 17.19
N SER A 128 21.09 -23.16 17.30
CA SER A 128 21.52 -23.79 18.55
C SER A 128 22.97 -23.48 18.87
N GLU A 129 23.23 -23.03 20.09
CA GLU A 129 24.59 -22.86 20.63
C GLU A 129 25.02 -24.02 21.55
N GLY A 130 24.36 -25.19 21.47
CA GLY A 130 24.71 -26.38 22.25
C GLY A 130 24.12 -26.46 23.67
N GLY A 131 23.01 -25.76 23.94
CA GLY A 131 22.26 -25.77 25.21
C GLY A 131 20.73 -25.89 25.00
N GLY A 132 19.93 -25.81 26.07
CA GLY A 132 18.46 -25.91 25.98
C GLY A 132 17.79 -24.84 25.09
N TRP A 133 16.76 -25.22 24.34
CA TRP A 133 15.98 -24.35 23.44
C TRP A 133 15.28 -23.17 24.13
N PRO A 134 15.04 -22.04 23.43
CA PRO A 134 14.99 -21.89 21.95
C PRO A 134 16.25 -21.39 21.22
N GLY A 135 17.44 -21.32 21.84
CA GLY A 135 18.64 -20.86 21.10
C GLY A 135 18.57 -19.39 20.68
N THR A 136 19.35 -18.98 19.66
CA THR A 136 19.39 -17.60 19.15
C THR A 136 18.50 -17.49 17.91
N GLU A 137 17.52 -16.58 17.91
CA GLU A 137 16.68 -16.31 16.73
C GLU A 137 17.54 -15.77 15.59
N VAL A 138 17.40 -16.37 14.41
CA VAL A 138 18.12 -16.01 13.19
C VAL A 138 17.26 -15.11 12.33
N ASP A 139 16.10 -15.61 11.89
CA ASP A 139 15.20 -14.93 10.98
C ASP A 139 13.81 -15.60 10.93
N TYR A 140 12.86 -15.01 10.22
CA TYR A 140 11.53 -15.53 9.95
C TYR A 140 11.53 -16.10 8.54
N VAL A 141 11.18 -17.37 8.46
CA VAL A 141 11.04 -18.16 7.25
C VAL A 141 9.55 -18.36 6.99
N GLY A 142 9.05 -17.63 5.98
CA GLY A 142 7.67 -17.79 5.53
C GLY A 142 7.35 -19.23 5.11
N TYR A 143 6.15 -19.69 5.43
CA TYR A 143 5.67 -21.01 5.03
C TYR A 143 4.24 -20.92 4.49
N ALA A 144 3.92 -21.79 3.53
CA ALA A 144 2.61 -21.88 2.92
C ALA A 144 1.76 -22.95 3.60
N VAL A 145 0.47 -22.66 3.76
CA VAL A 145 -0.52 -23.59 4.35
C VAL A 145 -1.70 -23.76 3.39
N SER A 146 -2.24 -24.96 3.21
CA SER A 146 -3.44 -25.17 2.39
C SER A 146 -4.67 -24.52 3.03
N ALA A 147 -5.71 -24.24 2.25
CA ALA A 147 -6.88 -23.52 2.76
C ALA A 147 -7.65 -24.31 3.85
N ASP A 148 -7.53 -25.63 3.85
CA ASP A 148 -8.06 -26.52 4.89
C ASP A 148 -7.09 -26.77 6.05
N GLY A 149 -5.90 -26.15 6.00
CA GLY A 149 -4.83 -26.31 6.96
C GLY A 149 -3.98 -27.57 6.79
N SER A 150 -4.44 -28.57 6.01
CA SER A 150 -3.91 -29.95 5.96
C SER A 150 -2.46 -30.06 5.54
N THR A 151 -1.97 -29.13 4.72
CA THR A 151 -0.67 -29.20 4.06
C THR A 151 0.17 -27.99 4.41
N TYR A 152 1.41 -28.24 4.82
CA TYR A 152 2.43 -27.23 5.06
C TYR A 152 3.56 -27.38 4.03
N ILE A 153 4.03 -26.26 3.50
CA ILE A 153 5.22 -26.18 2.65
C ILE A 153 6.12 -25.09 3.22
N VAL A 154 7.34 -25.47 3.56
CA VAL A 154 8.36 -24.61 4.18
C VAL A 154 9.58 -24.60 3.27
N GLU A 155 10.08 -23.42 2.93
CA GLU A 155 11.28 -23.22 2.11
C GLU A 155 12.29 -22.48 2.99
N VAL A 156 13.37 -23.13 3.41
CA VAL A 156 14.39 -22.54 4.30
C VAL A 156 15.64 -22.20 3.47
N PRO A 157 15.90 -20.92 3.14
CA PRO A 157 17.07 -20.53 2.37
C PRO A 157 18.38 -20.85 3.07
N TYR A 158 19.38 -21.36 2.34
CA TYR A 158 20.71 -21.62 2.90
C TYR A 158 21.42 -20.34 3.38
N GLU A 159 21.06 -19.18 2.85
CA GLU A 159 21.60 -17.89 3.29
C GLU A 159 21.24 -17.56 4.75
N LEU A 160 20.09 -18.02 5.23
CA LEU A 160 19.68 -17.86 6.63
C LEU A 160 20.34 -18.91 7.54
N MET A 161 20.89 -19.98 6.96
CA MET A 161 21.58 -21.04 7.71
C MET A 161 23.11 -20.88 7.72
N GLN A 162 23.64 -19.73 7.25
CA GLN A 162 25.09 -19.48 7.16
C GLN A 162 25.79 -19.56 8.54
N PRO A 163 27.00 -20.13 8.64
CA PRO A 163 27.62 -20.41 9.93
C PRO A 163 28.13 -19.14 10.63
N VAL A 164 27.89 -19.04 11.95
CA VAL A 164 28.68 -18.22 12.86
C VAL A 164 30.11 -18.76 12.79
N ALA A 165 30.99 -18.03 12.11
CA ALA A 165 32.37 -18.46 11.91
C ALA A 165 33.20 -18.24 13.18
N ASP A 166 33.31 -19.26 14.04
CA ASP A 166 34.57 -19.54 14.71
C ASP A 166 34.90 -21.05 14.88
N SER A 167 36.09 -21.39 14.41
CA SER A 167 36.90 -22.59 14.73
C SER A 167 36.55 -24.01 14.23
N GLN A 168 35.36 -24.34 13.69
CA GLN A 168 35.09 -25.75 13.28
C GLN A 168 34.74 -26.05 11.80
N GLY A 169 34.40 -25.08 10.96
CA GLY A 169 34.36 -25.25 9.49
C GLY A 169 33.32 -26.23 8.96
N TYR A 170 32.09 -25.76 8.76
CA TYR A 170 30.99 -26.51 8.14
C TYR A 170 30.91 -26.27 6.62
N SER A 171 30.62 -27.32 5.86
CA SER A 171 30.24 -27.21 4.44
C SER A 171 28.85 -27.80 4.27
N PHE A 172 27.88 -27.02 3.76
CA PHE A 172 26.56 -27.54 3.41
C PHE A 172 26.70 -28.77 2.51
N GLY A 173 26.30 -29.94 3.05
CA GLY A 173 26.31 -31.19 2.31
C GLY A 173 25.10 -31.28 1.37
N ASP A 174 25.15 -32.17 0.38
CA ASP A 174 24.04 -32.50 -0.53
C ASP A 174 22.81 -33.13 0.19
N LYS A 175 22.73 -33.03 1.53
CA LYS A 175 21.75 -33.66 2.44
C LYS A 175 21.60 -32.82 3.71
N CYS A 176 20.37 -32.70 4.21
CA CYS A 176 20.03 -32.15 5.53
C CYS A 176 19.29 -33.23 6.31
N GLY A 177 19.77 -33.59 7.51
CA GLY A 177 19.04 -34.45 8.43
C GLY A 177 17.97 -33.64 9.15
N PHE A 178 16.76 -34.18 9.32
CA PHE A 178 15.71 -33.41 9.98
C PHE A 178 14.71 -34.25 10.76
N LEU A 179 13.99 -33.56 11.66
CA LEU A 179 12.92 -34.12 12.48
C LEU A 179 11.74 -33.14 12.54
N VAL A 180 10.53 -33.62 12.22
CA VAL A 180 9.29 -32.82 12.29
C VAL A 180 8.45 -33.22 13.51
N CYS A 181 8.03 -32.22 14.27
CA CYS A 181 7.19 -32.34 15.46
C CYS A 181 5.90 -31.51 15.33
N LEU A 182 4.79 -32.05 15.80
CA LEU A 182 3.51 -31.35 15.95
C LEU A 182 3.20 -31.12 17.43
N LEU A 183 2.78 -29.91 17.75
CA LEU A 183 2.52 -29.46 19.11
C LEU A 183 1.05 -29.05 19.29
N ASN A 184 0.55 -29.22 20.52
CA ASN A 184 -0.77 -28.71 20.92
C ASN A 184 -0.72 -27.22 21.30
N ASP A 185 -1.88 -26.67 21.68
CA ASP A 185 -2.06 -25.30 22.17
C ASP A 185 -1.25 -24.95 23.44
N SER A 186 -0.70 -25.96 24.10
CA SER A 186 0.14 -25.84 25.30
C SER A 186 1.63 -25.98 24.99
N TRP A 187 2.02 -26.00 23.71
CA TRP A 187 3.42 -26.17 23.25
C TRP A 187 4.07 -27.47 23.70
N GLU A 188 3.26 -28.49 23.99
CA GLU A 188 3.76 -29.83 24.24
C GLU A 188 3.83 -30.58 22.91
N THR A 189 4.97 -31.21 22.61
CA THR A 189 5.07 -32.13 21.48
C THR A 189 4.13 -33.30 21.72
N VAL A 190 3.05 -33.36 20.95
CA VAL A 190 2.02 -34.41 21.10
C VAL A 190 2.20 -35.51 20.07
N TYR A 191 2.67 -35.14 18.88
CA TYR A 191 3.06 -36.12 17.88
C TYR A 191 4.43 -35.76 17.32
N LYS A 192 5.32 -36.75 17.36
CA LYS A 192 6.64 -36.67 16.78
C LYS A 192 6.71 -37.75 15.72
N TYR A 193 7.22 -37.40 14.54
CA TYR A 193 7.49 -38.42 13.55
C TYR A 193 8.72 -39.24 14.00
N GLU A 194 8.50 -40.48 14.44
CA GLU A 194 9.53 -41.41 14.92
C GLU A 194 9.69 -42.56 13.93
N GLY A 195 10.58 -42.41 12.95
CA GLY A 195 11.13 -43.52 12.19
C GLY A 195 12.53 -43.87 12.71
N ASP A 196 12.90 -45.15 12.79
CA ASP A 196 14.20 -45.65 13.27
C ASP A 196 15.42 -45.21 12.39
N THR A 197 15.23 -44.28 11.46
CA THR A 197 16.24 -43.76 10.52
C THR A 197 16.02 -42.27 10.32
N GLU A 198 17.04 -41.44 10.54
CA GLU A 198 17.02 -40.02 10.19
C GLU A 198 16.68 -39.86 8.70
N HIS A 199 15.74 -38.95 8.43
CA HIS A 199 15.32 -38.66 7.08
C HIS A 199 16.13 -37.50 6.54
N TYR A 200 16.55 -37.65 5.28
CA TYR A 200 17.37 -36.68 4.60
C TYR A 200 16.53 -36.00 3.52
N ALA A 201 16.59 -34.67 3.47
CA ALA A 201 16.20 -33.94 2.26
C ALA A 201 17.16 -34.34 1.12
N LEU A 202 16.61 -34.85 0.01
CA LEU A 202 17.38 -35.34 -1.14
C LEU A 202 17.36 -34.32 -2.29
N PRO A 203 18.35 -34.30 -3.21
CA PRO A 203 18.33 -33.38 -4.33
C PRO A 203 17.11 -33.54 -5.25
N LYS A 204 16.43 -32.44 -5.58
CA LYS A 204 15.23 -32.42 -6.46
C LYS A 204 15.48 -33.09 -7.82
N ALA A 205 14.73 -34.12 -8.18
CA ALA A 205 14.83 -34.79 -9.49
C ALA A 205 13.82 -34.23 -10.52
N ASP A 206 14.30 -33.75 -11.67
CA ASP A 206 13.49 -33.08 -12.72
C ASP A 206 12.36 -33.95 -13.35
N VAL A 207 11.10 -33.46 -13.32
CA VAL A 207 9.98 -33.93 -14.18
C VAL A 207 9.27 -32.74 -14.86
N THR A 208 8.77 -32.91 -16.11
CA THR A 208 8.16 -31.81 -16.93
C THR A 208 6.93 -32.29 -17.73
N ILE A 209 5.80 -31.55 -17.68
CA ILE A 209 4.74 -31.46 -18.73
C ILE A 209 4.21 -30.01 -18.87
N VAL A 210 3.73 -29.66 -20.09
CA VAL A 210 3.72 -28.33 -20.76
C VAL A 210 2.32 -27.66 -20.84
N SER A 211 2.39 -26.33 -20.93
CA SER A 211 1.44 -25.19 -21.02
C SER A 211 0.50 -25.05 -22.25
N ASP A 212 -0.59 -24.29 -22.04
CA ASP A 212 -1.45 -23.66 -23.06
C ASP A 212 -1.48 -22.10 -22.95
N GLN A 213 -0.50 -21.39 -23.55
CA GLN A 213 -0.44 -20.04 -24.21
C GLN A 213 -1.31 -18.82 -23.74
N PRO A 214 -0.97 -17.50 -23.99
CA PRO A 214 -0.23 -16.95 -25.16
C PRO A 214 0.69 -15.69 -24.98
N TYR A 215 1.35 -15.34 -26.11
CA TYR A 215 2.18 -14.14 -26.49
C TYR A 215 3.73 -14.30 -26.54
N ILE A 216 4.26 -14.77 -27.68
CA ILE A 216 4.87 -13.95 -28.75
C ILE A 216 4.52 -14.60 -30.11
N SER A 217 4.26 -13.74 -31.09
CA SER A 217 3.90 -14.04 -32.48
C SER A 217 5.07 -14.48 -33.37
N ASP A 218 4.81 -15.56 -34.09
CA ASP A 218 5.44 -16.11 -35.30
C ASP A 218 6.93 -16.51 -35.22
N PHE A 219 7.12 -17.83 -35.13
CA PHE A 219 8.37 -18.56 -35.27
C PHE A 219 8.29 -19.32 -36.60
N LYS A 220 9.11 -18.99 -37.61
CA LYS A 220 9.03 -19.66 -38.92
C LYS A 220 10.34 -20.27 -39.40
N MET A 221 10.32 -21.60 -39.50
CA MET A 221 11.33 -22.44 -40.13
C MET A 221 11.34 -22.22 -41.65
N SER A 222 12.51 -22.16 -42.28
CA SER A 222 12.58 -22.29 -43.75
C SER A 222 13.39 -23.52 -44.17
N GLN A 223 12.74 -24.40 -44.95
CA GLN A 223 13.41 -25.42 -45.74
C GLN A 223 13.79 -24.81 -47.10
N LYS A 224 15.08 -24.54 -47.32
CA LYS A 224 15.72 -24.30 -48.65
C LYS A 224 15.13 -23.17 -49.51
N LYS A 225 15.79 -21.99 -49.49
CA LYS A 225 15.90 -20.97 -50.56
C LYS A 225 14.68 -20.76 -51.48
N THR A 226 13.89 -19.70 -51.26
CA THR A 226 12.99 -19.13 -52.29
C THR A 226 12.94 -17.59 -52.20
N ARG A 227 13.16 -16.92 -53.35
CA ARG A 227 13.17 -15.47 -53.64
C ARG A 227 11.76 -14.85 -53.41
N ALA A 228 11.49 -13.55 -53.22
CA ALA A 228 12.14 -12.27 -53.53
C ALA A 228 11.67 -11.18 -52.54
N LEU A 229 12.55 -10.24 -52.18
CA LEU A 229 12.29 -9.11 -51.28
C LEU A 229 12.13 -7.81 -52.08
N THR A 230 11.03 -7.09 -51.87
CA THR A 230 10.87 -5.66 -52.18
C THR A 230 11.12 -4.83 -50.92
N ALA A 231 11.28 -3.51 -51.08
CA ALA A 231 11.80 -2.51 -50.12
C ALA A 231 11.03 -2.30 -48.78
N ARG A 232 10.51 -3.35 -48.14
CA ARG A 232 9.88 -3.30 -46.82
C ARG A 232 10.69 -4.01 -45.72
N ALA A 233 11.96 -4.30 -45.98
CA ALA A 233 12.90 -4.83 -44.99
C ALA A 233 13.56 -3.69 -44.20
N MET A 234 12.92 -3.26 -43.11
CA MET A 234 13.59 -2.68 -41.93
C MET A 234 13.19 -3.42 -40.63
N GLU A 235 12.80 -4.70 -40.76
CA GLU A 235 12.81 -5.72 -39.70
C GLU A 235 14.00 -6.65 -40.04
N GLY A 236 15.14 -6.56 -39.34
CA GLY A 236 16.36 -7.14 -39.91
C GLY A 236 17.62 -7.18 -39.07
N GLY A 237 17.54 -7.65 -37.83
CA GLY A 237 18.73 -8.03 -37.07
C GLY A 237 18.56 -9.41 -36.43
N THR A 238 18.85 -10.49 -37.16
CA THR A 238 19.02 -11.82 -36.56
C THR A 238 20.25 -11.78 -35.64
N ILE A 239 20.05 -11.92 -34.32
CA ILE A 239 21.14 -11.76 -33.33
C ILE A 239 21.84 -13.08 -32.96
N ALA A 240 21.24 -14.24 -33.26
CA ALA A 240 21.91 -15.55 -33.31
C ALA A 240 21.04 -16.61 -34.03
N GLU A 241 21.67 -17.59 -34.70
CA GLU A 241 21.01 -18.81 -35.22
C GLU A 241 21.67 -20.07 -34.65
N LEU A 242 20.86 -21.04 -34.21
CA LEU A 242 21.31 -22.34 -33.70
C LEU A 242 20.77 -23.45 -34.61
N SER A 243 21.62 -24.35 -35.10
CA SER A 243 21.14 -25.63 -35.64
C SER A 243 22.01 -26.81 -35.23
N ALA A 244 21.36 -27.86 -34.72
CA ALA A 244 21.88 -29.22 -34.69
C ALA A 244 21.20 -30.00 -35.80
N LYS A 245 21.97 -30.49 -36.77
CA LYS A 245 21.48 -31.25 -37.91
C LYS A 245 21.30 -32.71 -37.50
N GLY A 246 20.07 -33.22 -37.63
CA GLY A 246 19.75 -34.65 -37.54
C GLY A 246 18.71 -34.92 -36.45
N GLY A 247 17.45 -34.99 -36.84
CA GLY A 247 16.38 -35.45 -35.95
C GLY A 247 15.50 -36.48 -36.65
N ASP A 248 15.26 -37.58 -35.96
CA ASP A 248 14.58 -38.81 -36.36
C ASP A 248 13.04 -38.73 -36.26
N GLY A 249 12.48 -37.52 -36.26
CA GLY A 249 11.04 -37.28 -36.13
C GLY A 249 10.50 -37.40 -34.71
N LYS A 250 11.32 -37.15 -33.68
CA LYS A 250 10.92 -37.16 -32.25
C LYS A 250 10.96 -35.77 -31.62
N ASP A 251 10.21 -35.62 -30.53
CA ASP A 251 10.22 -34.43 -29.68
C ASP A 251 11.53 -34.34 -28.86
N TYR A 252 12.11 -33.15 -28.80
CA TYR A 252 13.34 -32.86 -28.07
C TYR A 252 13.07 -31.93 -26.89
N LYS A 253 13.65 -32.25 -25.73
CA LYS A 253 13.72 -31.34 -24.57
C LYS A 253 15.07 -30.61 -24.58
N TYR A 254 15.05 -29.30 -24.30
CA TYR A 254 16.23 -28.42 -24.25
C TYR A 254 16.42 -27.89 -22.82
N SER A 255 17.63 -27.99 -22.27
CA SER A 255 17.99 -27.35 -21.01
C SER A 255 19.39 -26.73 -21.08
N PHE A 256 19.63 -25.62 -20.37
CA PHE A 256 20.96 -25.04 -20.25
C PHE A 256 21.85 -25.91 -19.34
N VAL A 257 23.16 -25.92 -19.57
CA VAL A 257 24.11 -26.70 -18.76
C VAL A 257 25.32 -25.86 -18.38
N THR A 258 25.67 -25.86 -17.10
CA THR A 258 26.96 -25.37 -16.60
C THR A 258 28.09 -26.28 -17.10
N SER A 259 29.19 -25.69 -17.55
CA SER A 259 30.37 -26.43 -17.99
C SER A 259 31.64 -25.66 -17.65
N SER A 260 32.45 -26.21 -16.75
CA SER A 260 33.76 -25.67 -16.35
C SER A 260 34.75 -25.54 -17.53
N LYS A 261 34.50 -26.23 -18.64
CA LYS A 261 35.34 -26.20 -19.85
C LYS A 261 35.03 -25.01 -20.79
N ASN A 262 33.86 -24.38 -20.65
CA ASN A 262 33.31 -23.41 -21.62
C ASN A 262 32.86 -22.06 -21.02
N GLY A 263 33.04 -21.83 -19.73
CA GLY A 263 32.81 -20.54 -19.04
C GLY A 263 31.71 -20.61 -17.96
N PRO A 264 31.88 -19.85 -16.84
CA PRO A 264 31.04 -19.97 -15.64
C PRO A 264 29.63 -19.38 -15.75
N ASP A 265 29.35 -18.44 -16.67
CA ASP A 265 28.08 -17.68 -16.73
C ASP A 265 26.82 -18.44 -17.20
N ASN A 266 26.88 -19.76 -17.33
CA ASN A 266 25.79 -20.55 -17.93
C ASN A 266 24.66 -20.95 -16.96
N SER A 267 24.88 -20.84 -15.65
CA SER A 267 23.87 -21.17 -14.62
C SER A 267 22.73 -20.15 -14.57
N LEU A 268 22.95 -18.92 -15.03
CA LEU A 268 22.00 -17.82 -14.89
C LEU A 268 20.97 -17.76 -16.02
N PHE A 269 21.23 -18.40 -17.16
CA PHE A 269 20.33 -18.36 -18.31
C PHE A 269 19.09 -19.25 -18.09
N ARG A 270 17.91 -18.74 -18.47
CA ARG A 270 16.62 -19.44 -18.44
C ARG A 270 15.88 -19.20 -19.76
N ILE A 271 15.09 -20.18 -20.21
CA ILE A 271 14.19 -20.02 -21.35
C ILE A 271 12.77 -19.81 -20.82
N LYS A 272 12.17 -18.64 -21.07
CA LYS A 272 10.76 -18.35 -20.73
C LYS A 272 9.98 -18.13 -22.02
N GLY A 273 9.22 -19.13 -22.44
CA GLY A 273 8.57 -19.14 -23.75
C GLY A 273 9.61 -19.20 -24.88
N ASN A 274 9.60 -18.20 -25.76
CA ASN A 274 10.60 -18.04 -26.83
C ASN A 274 11.73 -17.05 -26.48
N LYS A 275 11.83 -16.62 -25.21
CA LYS A 275 12.83 -15.67 -24.73
C LYS A 275 13.94 -16.38 -23.95
N ILE A 276 15.16 -15.86 -24.04
CA ILE A 276 16.28 -16.21 -23.15
C ILE A 276 16.43 -15.07 -22.15
N ILE A 277 16.38 -15.36 -20.85
CA ILE A 277 16.46 -14.39 -19.75
C ILE A 277 17.56 -14.81 -18.77
N THR A 278 18.04 -13.89 -17.93
CA THR A 278 18.97 -14.18 -16.82
C THR A 278 18.44 -13.60 -15.52
N ASN A 279 18.48 -14.38 -14.43
CA ASN A 279 18.08 -14.06 -13.04
C ASN A 279 17.76 -12.57 -12.74
N LYS A 280 16.61 -12.09 -13.23
CA LYS A 280 16.07 -10.73 -13.05
C LYS A 280 16.98 -9.53 -13.44
N LYS A 281 18.16 -9.74 -14.04
CA LYS A 281 19.07 -8.69 -14.58
C LYS A 281 19.22 -8.86 -16.09
N LEU A 282 19.08 -7.81 -16.90
CA LEU A 282 19.41 -7.93 -18.34
C LEU A 282 20.90 -8.22 -18.55
N LEU A 283 21.21 -8.90 -19.65
CA LEU A 283 22.58 -9.16 -20.06
C LEU A 283 23.25 -7.87 -20.54
N ALA A 284 24.47 -7.61 -20.08
CA ALA A 284 25.30 -6.56 -20.64
C ALA A 284 25.60 -6.82 -22.14
N PRO A 285 25.93 -5.79 -22.93
CA PRO A 285 26.36 -5.99 -24.31
C PRO A 285 27.63 -6.85 -24.37
N GLY A 286 27.57 -7.98 -25.09
CA GLY A 286 28.65 -8.97 -25.08
C GLY A 286 28.35 -10.22 -25.90
N GLU A 287 29.33 -11.12 -26.01
CA GLU A 287 29.14 -12.45 -26.58
C GLU A 287 29.13 -13.50 -25.46
N TYR A 288 28.05 -14.26 -25.38
CA TYR A 288 27.79 -15.25 -24.36
C TYR A 288 27.80 -16.64 -24.98
N LYS A 289 28.56 -17.57 -24.41
CA LYS A 289 28.54 -18.97 -24.84
C LYS A 289 27.55 -19.75 -24.01
N ILE A 290 26.43 -20.13 -24.60
CA ILE A 290 25.41 -20.99 -23.97
C ILE A 290 25.60 -22.45 -24.35
N ASN A 291 25.44 -23.37 -23.40
CA ASN A 291 25.43 -24.81 -23.67
C ASN A 291 24.01 -25.33 -23.49
N VAL A 292 23.48 -26.03 -24.49
CA VAL A 292 22.14 -26.62 -24.46
C VAL A 292 22.24 -28.14 -24.55
N LYS A 293 21.67 -28.83 -23.58
CA LYS A 293 21.46 -30.28 -23.60
C LYS A 293 20.19 -30.59 -24.39
N VAL A 294 20.31 -31.45 -25.39
CA VAL A 294 19.23 -31.98 -26.21
C VAL A 294 18.98 -33.42 -25.79
N LYS A 295 17.79 -33.70 -25.25
CA LYS A 295 17.38 -35.04 -24.81
C LYS A 295 16.19 -35.52 -25.64
N SER A 296 16.28 -36.74 -26.16
CA SER A 296 15.17 -37.55 -26.68
C SER A 296 15.07 -38.82 -25.82
N GLY A 297 13.94 -39.53 -25.88
CA GLY A 297 13.72 -40.77 -25.13
C GLY A 297 14.77 -41.89 -25.34
N VAL A 298 15.74 -41.71 -26.24
CA VAL A 298 16.85 -42.65 -26.51
C VAL A 298 18.24 -42.00 -26.67
N ARG A 299 18.38 -40.66 -26.56
CA ARG A 299 19.68 -39.98 -26.73
C ARG A 299 19.76 -38.66 -25.96
N SER A 300 20.91 -38.36 -25.36
CA SER A 300 21.23 -37.07 -24.74
C SER A 300 22.53 -36.52 -25.31
N GLU A 301 22.52 -35.28 -25.81
CA GLU A 301 23.72 -34.59 -26.32
C GLU A 301 23.81 -33.16 -25.80
N ILE A 302 25.00 -32.57 -25.76
CA ILE A 302 25.18 -31.15 -25.39
C ILE A 302 25.75 -30.41 -26.60
N LYS A 303 25.18 -29.24 -26.92
CA LYS A 303 25.62 -28.33 -27.99
C LYS A 303 25.89 -26.94 -27.44
N SER A 304 27.07 -26.41 -27.75
CA SER A 304 27.46 -25.05 -27.41
C SER A 304 27.08 -24.08 -28.52
N PHE A 305 26.63 -22.89 -28.16
CA PHE A 305 26.30 -21.82 -29.08
C PHE A 305 26.77 -20.46 -28.55
N THR A 306 26.96 -19.50 -29.45
CA THR A 306 27.29 -18.12 -29.09
C THR A 306 26.06 -17.24 -29.33
N ILE A 307 25.61 -16.54 -28.28
CA ILE A 307 24.61 -15.47 -28.35
C ILE A 307 25.35 -14.16 -28.30
N LYS A 308 24.98 -13.22 -29.17
CA LYS A 308 25.46 -11.85 -29.10
C LYS A 308 24.36 -10.96 -28.55
N VAL A 309 24.65 -10.28 -27.44
CA VAL A 309 23.79 -9.22 -26.88
C VAL A 309 24.36 -7.90 -27.36
N GLY A 310 23.58 -7.16 -28.14
CA GLY A 310 23.96 -5.82 -28.61
C GLY A 310 23.84 -4.78 -27.51
N LYS A 311 24.42 -3.59 -27.73
CA LYS A 311 24.03 -2.41 -26.94
C LYS A 311 22.53 -2.15 -27.12
N PRO A 312 21.81 -1.66 -26.09
CA PRO A 312 20.46 -1.13 -26.30
C PRO A 312 20.48 -0.18 -27.50
N ALA A 313 19.47 -0.27 -28.36
CA ALA A 313 19.37 0.66 -29.47
C ALA A 313 19.31 2.09 -28.90
N ALA A 314 20.06 3.02 -29.47
CA ALA A 314 19.93 4.44 -29.11
C ALA A 314 18.44 4.83 -29.21
N GLY A 315 17.89 5.44 -28.15
CA GLY A 315 16.47 5.77 -28.06
C GLY A 315 15.54 4.64 -27.60
N SER A 316 16.03 3.59 -26.92
CA SER A 316 15.16 2.59 -26.25
C SER A 316 15.01 2.78 -24.74
N ILE A 317 15.63 3.82 -24.15
CA ILE A 317 15.62 4.11 -22.71
C ILE A 317 14.43 5.01 -22.36
N THR A 318 13.59 4.58 -21.43
CA THR A 318 12.45 5.33 -20.86
C THR A 318 12.73 5.67 -19.39
N GLU A 319 11.87 6.47 -18.75
CA GLU A 319 12.00 6.79 -17.32
C GLU A 319 11.77 5.57 -16.40
N GLU A 320 11.10 4.52 -16.89
CA GLU A 320 10.72 3.34 -16.10
C GLU A 320 11.91 2.62 -15.46
N ILE A 321 13.09 2.70 -16.07
CA ILE A 321 14.30 2.02 -15.57
C ILE A 321 14.87 2.65 -14.29
N PHE A 322 14.42 3.85 -13.94
CA PHE A 322 14.89 4.60 -12.77
C PHE A 322 13.98 4.45 -11.55
N GLY A 323 12.91 3.67 -11.64
CA GLY A 323 11.90 3.46 -10.58
C GLY A 323 12.30 2.49 -9.45
N GLY A 324 13.57 2.45 -9.05
CA GLY A 324 14.02 1.71 -7.85
C GLY A 324 14.65 0.33 -8.08
N ASN A 325 14.57 -0.26 -9.28
CA ASN A 325 15.27 -1.52 -9.56
C ASN A 325 16.73 -1.27 -10.00
N MET A 326 17.67 -1.44 -9.07
CA MET A 326 19.11 -1.30 -9.33
C MET A 326 19.63 -2.20 -10.48
N GLY A 327 18.93 -3.31 -10.73
CA GLY A 327 19.17 -4.22 -11.83
C GLY A 327 18.84 -3.67 -13.22
N GLU A 328 18.46 -2.40 -13.36
CA GLU A 328 18.15 -1.79 -14.67
C GLU A 328 19.10 -0.63 -15.03
N TRP A 329 19.82 -0.07 -14.06
CA TRP A 329 20.69 1.10 -14.26
C TRP A 329 21.95 0.82 -15.10
N PHE A 330 22.40 -0.43 -15.22
CA PHE A 330 23.58 -0.77 -16.02
C PHE A 330 23.40 -0.54 -17.53
N ILE A 331 22.16 -0.33 -18.00
CA ILE A 331 21.90 -0.06 -19.41
C ILE A 331 22.29 1.37 -19.81
N VAL A 332 22.46 2.26 -18.83
CA VAL A 332 22.92 3.64 -19.02
C VAL A 332 24.33 3.84 -18.50
N ASP A 333 25.02 4.84 -19.02
CA ASP A 333 26.35 5.23 -18.55
C ASP A 333 26.27 5.88 -17.15
N ASN A 334 26.13 5.05 -16.12
CA ASN A 334 26.04 5.47 -14.73
C ASN A 334 27.42 5.50 -14.03
N VAL A 335 27.42 6.08 -12.83
CA VAL A 335 28.49 5.97 -11.84
C VAL A 335 27.93 5.39 -10.55
N GLU A 336 28.80 4.72 -9.79
CA GLU A 336 28.46 4.07 -8.53
C GLU A 336 29.51 4.40 -7.48
N ALA A 337 29.08 4.62 -6.25
CA ALA A 337 29.93 4.58 -5.06
C ALA A 337 29.25 3.86 -3.91
N LYS A 338 30.08 3.45 -2.96
CA LYS A 338 29.65 2.89 -1.69
C LYS A 338 30.04 3.79 -0.54
N ASP A 339 29.37 3.61 0.59
CA ASP A 339 29.78 4.20 1.86
C ASP A 339 31.06 3.51 2.40
N ALA A 340 31.48 3.89 3.61
CA ALA A 340 32.69 3.33 4.21
C ALA A 340 32.55 1.85 4.64
N SER A 341 31.34 1.42 5.02
CA SER A 341 31.05 0.03 5.40
C SER A 341 30.88 -0.87 4.17
N GLY A 342 30.40 -0.32 3.05
CA GLY A 342 30.06 -1.06 1.84
C GLY A 342 28.60 -1.52 1.77
N GLU A 343 27.80 -1.21 2.79
CA GLU A 343 26.37 -1.57 2.94
C GLU A 343 25.45 -0.67 2.13
N TYR A 344 25.82 0.59 1.90
CA TYR A 344 25.03 1.55 1.13
C TYR A 344 25.67 1.79 -0.24
N THR A 345 24.85 1.78 -1.29
CA THR A 345 25.27 1.99 -2.66
C THR A 345 24.50 3.15 -3.30
N LEU A 346 25.24 4.17 -3.76
CA LEU A 346 24.73 5.31 -4.51
C LEU A 346 25.05 5.13 -6.00
N VAL A 347 24.03 5.15 -6.84
CA VAL A 347 24.15 5.14 -8.29
C VAL A 347 23.60 6.45 -8.86
N ALA A 348 24.25 7.01 -9.88
CA ALA A 348 23.77 8.22 -10.54
C ALA A 348 24.08 8.27 -12.04
N ALA A 349 23.22 8.96 -12.79
CA ALA A 349 23.36 9.14 -14.23
C ALA A 349 22.69 10.45 -14.71
N CYS A 350 23.14 10.97 -15.85
CA CYS A 350 22.50 12.10 -16.51
C CYS A 350 21.97 11.68 -17.87
N SER A 351 20.74 12.08 -18.17
CA SER A 351 20.22 12.10 -19.54
C SER A 351 20.46 13.47 -20.19
N GLN A 352 19.92 13.69 -21.39
CA GLN A 352 19.88 15.01 -22.01
C GLN A 352 18.95 16.03 -21.32
N GLU A 353 18.05 15.58 -20.43
CA GLU A 353 17.00 16.43 -19.81
C GLU A 353 17.04 16.43 -18.27
N LYS A 354 17.43 15.32 -17.66
CA LYS A 354 17.35 15.06 -16.21
C LYS A 354 18.61 14.42 -15.65
N PHE A 355 18.93 14.79 -14.42
CA PHE A 355 19.77 14.05 -13.49
C PHE A 355 18.94 12.99 -12.75
N TYR A 356 19.52 11.81 -12.53
CA TYR A 356 18.93 10.71 -11.76
C TYR A 356 19.94 10.20 -10.73
N ALA A 357 19.47 9.91 -9.52
CA ALA A 357 20.24 9.19 -8.51
C ALA A 357 19.38 8.21 -7.72
N MET A 358 20.03 7.20 -7.14
CA MET A 358 19.41 6.27 -6.21
C MET A 358 20.40 5.88 -5.13
N LEU A 359 20.00 6.02 -3.87
CA LEU A 359 20.69 5.42 -2.73
C LEU A 359 19.97 4.11 -2.38
N SER A 360 20.71 3.04 -2.14
CA SER A 360 20.17 1.73 -1.80
C SER A 360 20.97 1.07 -0.67
N THR A 361 20.33 0.15 0.05
CA THR A 361 20.91 -0.57 1.18
C THR A 361 20.22 -1.92 1.36
N GLY A 362 20.94 -2.91 1.91
CA GLY A 362 20.35 -4.16 2.38
C GLY A 362 19.73 -4.05 3.78
N ASN A 363 19.93 -2.93 4.48
CA ASN A 363 19.51 -2.75 5.88
C ASN A 363 18.04 -2.35 6.04
N ASN A 364 17.35 -2.00 4.95
CA ASN A 364 15.95 -1.54 4.95
C ASN A 364 15.67 -0.34 5.88
N ASP A 365 16.62 0.59 6.02
CA ASP A 365 16.60 1.67 7.02
C ASP A 365 16.60 3.10 6.44
N LEU A 366 16.40 3.24 5.12
CA LEU A 366 16.23 4.53 4.47
C LEU A 366 14.84 5.12 4.72
N ASN A 367 14.74 6.45 4.68
CA ASN A 367 13.48 7.16 4.90
C ASN A 367 13.48 8.54 4.23
N THR A 368 12.42 9.31 4.45
CA THR A 368 12.18 10.66 3.92
C THR A 368 13.23 11.71 4.30
N ARG A 369 14.16 11.38 5.21
CA ARG A 369 15.29 12.24 5.61
C ARG A 369 16.57 11.98 4.81
N THR A 370 16.54 11.03 3.89
CA THR A 370 17.60 10.85 2.88
C THR A 370 17.71 12.14 2.06
N ALA A 371 18.94 12.57 1.80
CA ALA A 371 19.19 13.80 1.06
C ALA A 371 20.31 13.60 0.04
N PHE A 372 20.17 14.24 -1.13
CA PHE A 372 21.19 14.27 -2.17
C PHE A 372 21.78 15.67 -2.28
N VAL A 373 23.09 15.77 -2.12
CA VAL A 373 23.89 16.99 -2.32
C VAL A 373 24.39 16.99 -3.75
N LEU A 374 24.11 18.06 -4.48
CA LEU A 374 24.49 18.23 -5.88
C LEU A 374 25.57 19.32 -6.03
N ASP A 375 26.65 18.96 -6.69
CA ASP A 375 27.69 19.85 -7.20
C ASP A 375 27.49 19.99 -8.72
N THR A 376 27.16 21.20 -9.14
CA THR A 376 26.84 21.54 -10.53
C THR A 376 27.89 22.43 -11.17
N ASP A 377 28.74 23.06 -10.35
CA ASP A 377 29.88 23.87 -10.74
C ASP A 377 31.05 23.61 -9.77
N PRO A 378 32.04 22.77 -10.15
CA PRO A 378 33.11 22.33 -9.25
C PRO A 378 34.05 23.47 -8.81
N GLU A 379 33.93 24.65 -9.42
CA GLU A 379 34.68 25.86 -9.06
C GLU A 379 33.91 26.77 -8.07
N LYS A 380 32.64 26.44 -7.78
CA LYS A 380 31.75 27.18 -6.87
C LYS A 380 31.15 26.23 -5.80
N GLY A 381 30.12 26.70 -5.11
CA GLY A 381 29.48 25.99 -4.01
C GLY A 381 30.05 26.28 -2.63
N TYR A 382 29.28 25.94 -1.61
CA TYR A 382 29.64 26.07 -0.19
C TYR A 382 29.91 24.69 0.42
N ALA A 383 30.47 24.62 1.63
CA ALA A 383 30.43 23.35 2.35
C ALA A 383 29.03 23.12 2.94
N TYR A 384 28.59 21.87 2.85
CA TYR A 384 27.37 21.38 3.45
C TYR A 384 27.68 20.10 4.23
N PHE A 385 27.63 20.19 5.55
CA PHE A 385 28.00 19.15 6.52
C PHE A 385 29.33 18.45 6.18
N GLY A 386 30.35 19.25 5.87
CA GLY A 386 31.71 18.78 5.57
C GLY A 386 31.98 18.40 4.12
N VAL A 387 30.95 18.28 3.28
CA VAL A 387 31.08 18.09 1.83
C VAL A 387 31.24 19.45 1.16
N LYS A 388 32.38 19.71 0.52
CA LYS A 388 32.68 21.02 -0.11
C LYS A 388 32.18 21.06 -1.54
N GLY A 389 31.65 22.20 -1.99
CA GLY A 389 31.24 22.42 -3.39
C GLY A 389 29.74 22.16 -3.62
N ALA A 390 28.92 22.21 -2.57
CA ALA A 390 27.49 22.00 -2.69
C ALA A 390 26.82 23.25 -3.28
N ASP A 391 26.09 23.07 -4.39
CA ASP A 391 25.25 24.10 -5.01
C ASP A 391 23.78 23.90 -4.69
N TYR A 392 23.32 22.65 -4.64
CA TYR A 392 21.93 22.30 -4.35
C TYR A 392 21.81 21.10 -3.42
N ILE A 393 20.71 21.05 -2.67
CA ILE A 393 20.29 19.89 -1.87
C ILE A 393 18.89 19.46 -2.33
N VAL A 394 18.75 18.19 -2.64
CA VAL A 394 17.46 17.52 -2.73
C VAL A 394 17.17 16.85 -1.39
N ARG A 395 16.04 17.20 -0.78
CA ARG A 395 15.50 16.52 0.41
C ARG A 395 14.03 16.86 0.56
N GLU A 396 13.25 15.96 1.17
CA GLU A 396 11.83 16.20 1.44
C GLU A 396 11.06 16.62 0.18
N GLN A 397 11.38 15.99 -0.96
CA GLN A 397 10.80 16.21 -2.28
C GLN A 397 11.00 17.64 -2.80
N LYS A 398 11.97 18.40 -2.25
CA LYS A 398 12.27 19.77 -2.69
C LYS A 398 13.73 19.93 -3.06
N LEU A 399 13.96 20.78 -4.06
CA LEU A 399 15.28 21.26 -4.46
C LEU A 399 15.59 22.59 -3.78
N TYR A 400 16.62 22.63 -2.94
CA TYR A 400 17.08 23.83 -2.24
C TYR A 400 18.42 24.31 -2.80
N PRO A 401 18.59 25.62 -3.08
CA PRO A 401 19.90 26.18 -3.37
C PRO A 401 20.71 26.33 -2.07
N VAL A 402 22.01 26.06 -2.13
CA VAL A 402 22.94 26.32 -1.04
C VAL A 402 23.45 27.75 -1.16
N ILE A 403 23.10 28.59 -0.19
CA ILE A 403 23.37 30.05 -0.22
C ILE A 403 24.48 30.49 0.75
N GLY A 404 25.07 29.53 1.44
CA GLY A 404 26.16 29.72 2.37
C GLY A 404 26.53 28.40 3.05
N GLU A 405 27.63 28.40 3.80
CA GLU A 405 28.05 27.25 4.62
C GLU A 405 26.91 26.75 5.51
N ASP A 406 26.51 25.48 5.32
CA ASP A 406 25.39 24.81 6.00
C ASP A 406 24.04 25.56 5.92
N LYS A 407 23.84 26.39 4.88
CA LYS A 407 22.65 27.25 4.72
C LYS A 407 21.93 27.00 3.41
N LEU A 408 20.65 26.67 3.54
CA LEU A 408 19.73 26.54 2.42
C LEU A 408 18.96 27.84 2.18
N GLY A 409 18.72 28.16 0.91
CA GLY A 409 17.74 29.16 0.50
C GLY A 409 16.31 28.60 0.51
N ALA A 410 15.37 29.39 -0.01
CA ALA A 410 14.02 28.91 -0.27
C ALA A 410 14.04 27.79 -1.34
N PRO A 411 13.14 26.80 -1.26
CA PRO A 411 13.06 25.74 -2.26
C PRO A 411 12.71 26.33 -3.63
N VAL A 412 13.35 25.82 -4.68
CA VAL A 412 13.13 26.25 -6.08
C VAL A 412 11.89 25.57 -6.65
N ILE A 413 11.79 24.25 -6.46
CA ILE A 413 10.75 23.41 -7.04
C ILE A 413 10.62 22.11 -6.23
N SER A 414 9.47 21.44 -6.36
CA SER A 414 9.35 20.04 -5.93
C SER A 414 10.00 19.11 -6.95
N VAL A 415 10.67 18.06 -6.47
CA VAL A 415 11.41 17.09 -7.27
C VAL A 415 10.85 15.69 -7.10
N ASP A 416 11.16 14.83 -8.06
CA ASP A 416 10.81 13.41 -7.99
C ASP A 416 11.68 12.77 -6.91
N GLU A 417 11.06 12.29 -5.84
CA GLU A 417 11.69 11.40 -4.87
C GLU A 417 10.69 10.29 -4.52
N ASP A 418 11.16 9.04 -4.54
CA ASP A 418 10.38 7.89 -4.09
C ASP A 418 11.15 7.18 -2.97
N TYR A 419 10.44 6.84 -1.89
CA TYR A 419 11.05 6.30 -0.67
C TYR A 419 10.54 4.88 -0.39
N TYR A 420 11.49 3.98 -0.19
CA TYR A 420 11.36 2.66 0.40
C TYR A 420 12.47 2.50 1.45
N GLY A 421 12.35 1.52 2.35
CA GLY A 421 13.38 1.30 3.35
C GLY A 421 14.70 0.83 2.75
N ASP A 422 14.65 0.09 1.64
CA ASP A 422 15.81 -0.46 0.94
C ASP A 422 16.38 0.48 -0.14
N ASN A 423 15.59 1.44 -0.64
CA ASN A 423 16.03 2.39 -1.65
C ASN A 423 15.30 3.74 -1.61
N VAL A 424 16.03 4.80 -1.97
CA VAL A 424 15.49 6.13 -2.23
C VAL A 424 15.99 6.60 -3.58
N THR A 425 15.06 6.97 -4.46
CA THR A 425 15.38 7.51 -5.80
C THR A 425 15.15 9.01 -5.85
N THR A 426 15.86 9.70 -6.73
CA THR A 426 15.54 11.07 -7.09
C THR A 426 15.78 11.37 -8.56
N SER A 427 14.94 12.25 -9.14
CA SER A 427 15.21 12.87 -10.43
C SER A 427 15.00 14.39 -10.42
N VAL A 428 15.91 15.10 -11.08
CA VAL A 428 15.93 16.57 -11.16
C VAL A 428 16.10 16.99 -12.62
N TYR A 429 15.25 17.89 -13.12
CA TYR A 429 15.46 18.46 -14.46
C TYR A 429 16.72 19.30 -14.47
N LEU A 430 17.58 19.08 -15.47
CA LEU A 430 18.87 19.79 -15.57
C LEU A 430 18.66 21.31 -15.69
N GLU A 431 17.59 21.76 -16.35
CA GLU A 431 17.24 23.19 -16.44
C GLU A 431 17.00 23.86 -15.08
N ASP A 432 16.54 23.12 -14.06
CA ASP A 432 16.28 23.65 -12.71
C ASP A 432 17.56 23.81 -11.88
N ILE A 433 18.67 23.20 -12.33
CA ILE A 433 19.99 23.25 -11.69
C ILE A 433 21.06 23.88 -12.59
N GLY A 434 20.67 24.68 -13.58
CA GLY A 434 21.59 25.46 -14.41
C GLY A 434 22.13 24.73 -15.66
N SER A 435 21.56 23.58 -16.01
CA SER A 435 21.91 22.74 -17.17
C SER A 435 23.38 22.30 -17.23
N PRO A 436 23.94 21.72 -16.15
CA PRO A 436 25.32 21.27 -16.14
C PRO A 436 25.51 20.06 -17.07
N GLU A 437 26.70 19.92 -17.66
CA GLU A 437 27.05 18.74 -18.48
C GLU A 437 27.21 17.48 -17.62
N LYS A 438 27.67 17.64 -16.37
CA LYS A 438 27.87 16.58 -15.39
C LYS A 438 27.48 17.09 -14.01
N VAL A 439 27.01 16.19 -13.16
CA VAL A 439 26.58 16.50 -11.80
C VAL A 439 27.40 15.67 -10.83
N GLY A 440 28.08 16.31 -9.88
CA GLY A 440 28.61 15.66 -8.69
C GLY A 440 27.45 15.37 -7.74
N VAL A 441 27.40 14.16 -7.19
CA VAL A 441 26.39 13.76 -6.21
C VAL A 441 27.01 13.08 -5.00
N HIS A 442 26.45 13.42 -3.85
CA HIS A 442 26.70 12.81 -2.56
C HIS A 442 25.35 12.57 -1.88
N ALA A 443 25.19 11.48 -1.15
CA ALA A 443 23.97 11.18 -0.42
C ALA A 443 24.25 11.10 1.09
N PHE A 444 23.33 11.67 1.87
CA PHE A 444 23.26 11.48 3.31
C PHE A 444 22.04 10.63 3.67
N ALA A 445 22.23 9.67 4.57
CA ALA A 445 21.17 8.88 5.18
C ALA A 445 21.33 8.83 6.70
N HIS A 446 20.33 8.28 7.39
CA HIS A 446 20.30 8.13 8.86
C HIS A 446 20.73 9.41 9.60
N GLN A 447 20.03 10.52 9.35
CA GLN A 447 20.33 11.84 9.94
C GLN A 447 21.76 12.35 9.72
N ARG A 448 22.41 11.92 8.62
CA ARG A 448 23.80 12.21 8.20
C ARG A 448 24.86 11.34 8.87
N GLU A 449 24.48 10.28 9.56
CA GLU A 449 25.45 9.28 10.06
C GLU A 449 26.05 8.47 8.90
N ILE A 450 25.29 8.29 7.82
CA ILE A 450 25.73 7.62 6.60
C ILE A 450 26.00 8.66 5.51
N SER A 451 27.12 8.49 4.82
CA SER A 451 27.68 9.39 3.82
C SER A 451 28.18 8.60 2.61
N VAL A 452 27.63 8.87 1.43
CA VAL A 452 27.90 8.08 0.21
C VAL A 452 28.21 9.00 -0.98
N PRO A 453 29.40 8.93 -1.59
CA PRO A 453 30.59 8.21 -1.11
C PRO A 453 31.03 8.69 0.27
N ALA A 454 31.89 7.92 0.95
CA ALA A 454 32.41 8.25 2.28
C ALA A 454 33.03 9.66 2.41
N SER A 455 33.46 10.27 1.30
CA SER A 455 33.81 11.69 1.23
C SER A 455 33.71 12.22 -0.20
N GLY A 456 33.45 13.52 -0.35
CA GLY A 456 33.39 14.18 -1.66
C GLY A 456 32.19 13.74 -2.51
N TYR A 457 32.34 13.77 -3.83
CA TYR A 457 31.26 13.43 -4.77
C TYR A 457 31.67 12.27 -5.67
N ILE A 458 30.68 11.51 -6.15
CA ILE A 458 30.78 10.83 -7.44
C ILE A 458 30.21 11.74 -8.52
N THR A 459 30.92 11.89 -9.63
CA THR A 459 30.46 12.75 -10.73
C THR A 459 29.92 11.90 -11.86
N THR A 460 28.71 12.22 -12.35
CA THR A 460 28.12 11.52 -13.48
C THR A 460 29.01 11.54 -14.72
N LYS A 461 28.84 10.54 -15.57
CA LYS A 461 29.42 10.54 -16.93
C LYS A 461 28.65 11.52 -17.83
N GLY A 462 28.99 11.54 -19.12
CA GLY A 462 28.23 12.31 -20.12
C GLY A 462 26.77 11.84 -20.22
N SER A 463 25.95 12.61 -20.93
CA SER A 463 24.52 12.33 -21.03
C SER A 463 24.21 11.13 -21.92
N PHE A 464 23.31 10.25 -21.46
CA PHE A 464 22.65 9.26 -22.31
C PHE A 464 21.39 9.87 -22.96
N GLU A 465 20.91 9.26 -24.03
CA GLU A 465 19.78 9.77 -24.82
C GLU A 465 18.48 9.01 -24.48
N MET A 466 17.51 9.71 -23.88
CA MET A 466 16.16 9.17 -23.65
C MET A 466 15.36 9.03 -24.94
N SER A 467 14.51 8.01 -24.99
CA SER A 467 13.55 7.80 -26.07
C SER A 467 12.51 8.92 -26.12
N ARG A 468 12.55 9.71 -27.19
CA ARG A 468 11.55 10.71 -27.53
C ARG A 468 11.09 10.45 -28.96
N LYS A 469 9.78 10.51 -29.20
CA LYS A 469 9.16 10.23 -30.50
C LYS A 469 8.92 11.53 -31.26
N ASP A 470 9.39 11.57 -32.51
CA ASP A 470 9.11 12.68 -33.42
C ASP A 470 7.60 12.95 -33.55
N GLY A 471 7.23 14.23 -33.58
CA GLY A 471 5.84 14.65 -33.65
C GLY A 471 5.08 14.64 -32.32
N TYR A 472 5.78 14.45 -31.20
CA TYR A 472 5.22 14.54 -29.84
C TYR A 472 5.94 15.61 -29.02
N VAL A 473 5.26 16.11 -28.00
CA VAL A 473 5.86 16.85 -26.89
C VAL A 473 5.69 16.05 -25.59
N TYR A 474 6.57 16.33 -24.64
CA TYR A 474 6.63 15.68 -23.33
C TYR A 474 6.54 16.78 -22.27
N PRO A 475 5.33 17.08 -21.75
CA PRO A 475 5.18 18.14 -20.76
C PRO A 475 6.00 17.85 -19.49
N LYS A 476 6.60 18.90 -18.93
CA LYS A 476 7.36 18.80 -17.68
C LYS A 476 6.44 18.41 -16.52
N ALA A 477 6.83 17.35 -15.81
CA ALA A 477 6.10 16.83 -14.65
C ALA A 477 6.22 17.79 -13.45
N SER A 478 5.13 17.96 -12.69
CA SER A 478 5.16 18.57 -11.35
C SER A 478 5.06 17.46 -10.30
N TYR A 479 5.82 17.62 -9.23
CA TYR A 479 5.86 16.73 -8.06
C TYR A 479 5.22 17.38 -6.83
N ASP A 480 4.51 18.50 -7.01
CA ASP A 480 3.81 19.16 -5.93
C ASP A 480 2.68 18.28 -5.39
N ALA A 481 2.48 18.33 -4.08
CA ALA A 481 1.27 17.85 -3.43
C ALA A 481 0.09 18.75 -3.84
N PHE A 482 -1.05 18.15 -4.14
CA PHE A 482 -2.29 18.86 -4.41
C PHE A 482 -3.48 17.96 -4.11
N ALA A 483 -4.62 18.59 -3.84
CA ALA A 483 -5.89 17.90 -3.73
C ALA A 483 -6.64 17.84 -5.08
N ASN A 484 -7.47 16.80 -5.25
CA ASN A 484 -8.36 16.61 -6.39
C ASN A 484 -9.70 16.00 -5.93
N PRO A 485 -10.75 16.07 -6.77
CA PRO A 485 -12.07 15.52 -6.47
C PRO A 485 -12.04 14.08 -5.96
N GLY A 486 -12.50 13.90 -4.72
CA GLY A 486 -12.68 12.57 -4.13
C GLY A 486 -11.41 11.91 -3.59
N MET A 487 -10.33 12.66 -3.32
CA MET A 487 -9.10 12.08 -2.75
C MET A 487 -8.37 13.03 -1.81
N GLY A 488 -7.42 12.50 -1.05
CA GLY A 488 -6.55 13.26 -0.17
C GLY A 488 -7.17 13.55 1.20
N TRP A 489 -6.80 14.66 1.82
CA TRP A 489 -7.23 15.02 3.17
C TRP A 489 -8.66 15.58 3.20
N GLY A 490 -9.36 15.30 4.31
CA GLY A 490 -10.67 15.88 4.57
C GLY A 490 -10.77 16.53 5.96
N LEU A 491 -11.50 17.64 6.00
CA LEU A 491 -11.77 18.43 7.19
C LEU A 491 -13.12 18.08 7.80
N TRP A 492 -13.27 18.19 9.13
CA TRP A 492 -14.59 18.25 9.74
C TRP A 492 -15.46 19.35 9.09
N ALA A 493 -16.66 19.00 8.60
CA ALA A 493 -17.53 19.97 7.94
C ALA A 493 -18.01 21.10 8.89
N GLU A 494 -18.03 20.83 10.21
CA GLU A 494 -18.43 21.78 11.26
C GLU A 494 -17.48 22.99 11.40
N VAL A 495 -16.23 22.92 10.91
CA VAL A 495 -15.26 24.01 11.08
C VAL A 495 -15.59 25.24 10.24
N GLY A 496 -16.37 25.05 9.17
CA GLY A 496 -16.80 26.10 8.25
C GLY A 496 -15.64 26.91 7.62
N GLU A 497 -15.97 28.08 7.08
CA GLU A 497 -15.01 28.95 6.38
C GLU A 497 -13.84 29.42 7.26
N GLU A 498 -14.13 29.84 8.49
CA GLU A 498 -13.11 30.40 9.39
C GLU A 498 -12.11 29.34 9.86
N GLY A 499 -12.55 28.11 10.12
CA GLY A 499 -11.67 27.01 10.47
C GLY A 499 -10.87 26.53 9.26
N ALA A 500 -11.54 26.36 8.12
CA ALA A 500 -10.91 25.88 6.89
C ALA A 500 -9.78 26.81 6.40
N ALA A 501 -9.88 28.12 6.64
CA ALA A 501 -8.86 29.10 6.30
C ALA A 501 -7.56 28.99 7.13
N LYS A 502 -7.56 28.22 8.23
CA LYS A 502 -6.40 28.07 9.12
C LYS A 502 -5.56 26.83 8.84
N MET A 503 -6.01 25.95 7.95
CA MET A 503 -5.45 24.59 7.81
C MET A 503 -4.14 24.60 7.03
N ALA A 504 -3.13 23.88 7.53
CA ALA A 504 -1.76 23.93 7.00
C ALA A 504 -1.53 23.22 5.67
N TYR A 505 -2.47 22.36 5.26
CA TYR A 505 -2.35 21.44 4.13
C TYR A 505 -3.60 21.51 3.24
N ASP A 506 -3.41 21.27 1.95
CA ASP A 506 -4.46 21.30 0.95
C ASP A 506 -5.47 20.17 1.16
N TYR A 507 -6.76 20.46 0.97
CA TYR A 507 -7.87 19.52 1.10
C TYR A 507 -8.85 19.66 -0.07
N ASP A 508 -9.60 18.61 -0.36
CA ASP A 508 -10.76 18.64 -1.30
C ASP A 508 -12.00 17.98 -0.69
N LEU A 509 -11.88 17.47 0.54
CA LEU A 509 -12.93 16.72 1.21
C LEU A 509 -13.42 17.45 2.46
N ALA A 510 -14.72 17.41 2.68
CA ALA A 510 -15.36 17.76 3.94
C ALA A 510 -16.07 16.53 4.51
N TYR A 511 -15.76 16.21 5.76
CA TYR A 511 -16.31 15.09 6.49
C TYR A 511 -17.59 15.52 7.21
N LEU A 512 -18.72 15.08 6.65
CA LEU A 512 -20.07 15.44 7.06
C LEU A 512 -20.69 14.31 7.88
N GLN A 513 -20.55 14.43 9.20
CA GLN A 513 -21.15 13.52 10.16
C GLN A 513 -22.54 13.99 10.56
N ILE A 514 -23.59 13.39 10.01
CA ILE A 514 -24.99 13.77 10.28
C ILE A 514 -25.56 12.88 11.39
N THR A 515 -25.92 13.48 12.52
CA THR A 515 -26.68 12.76 13.56
C THR A 515 -28.15 12.61 13.16
N TRP A 516 -28.81 11.54 13.64
CA TRP A 516 -30.23 11.37 13.42
C TRP A 516 -31.06 12.47 14.12
N ALA A 517 -30.67 12.87 15.33
CA ALA A 517 -31.32 13.95 16.07
C ALA A 517 -31.32 15.28 15.30
N ASP A 518 -30.20 15.64 14.65
CA ASP A 518 -30.10 16.86 13.84
C ASP A 518 -30.94 16.80 12.57
N LEU A 519 -30.97 15.63 11.91
CA LEU A 519 -31.65 15.44 10.64
C LEU A 519 -33.18 15.34 10.79
N GLN A 520 -33.68 14.72 11.87
CA GLN A 520 -35.10 14.34 11.99
C GLN A 520 -35.70 14.66 13.37
N THR A 521 -35.68 15.94 13.72
CA THR A 521 -36.28 16.46 14.97
C THR A 521 -37.75 16.06 15.15
N GLU A 522 -38.53 16.04 14.06
CA GLU A 522 -39.92 15.59 14.03
C GLU A 522 -40.12 14.34 13.14
N LYS A 523 -40.97 13.42 13.60
CA LYS A 523 -41.28 12.18 12.89
C LYS A 523 -41.75 12.44 11.45
N GLY A 524 -40.94 12.02 10.48
CA GLY A 524 -41.24 12.13 9.06
C GLY A 524 -40.93 13.50 8.41
N LYS A 525 -40.38 14.46 9.15
CA LYS A 525 -39.90 15.74 8.61
C LYS A 525 -38.38 15.82 8.76
N TYR A 526 -37.68 16.25 7.70
CA TYR A 526 -36.22 16.33 7.66
C TYR A 526 -35.77 17.78 7.70
N ASP A 527 -34.98 18.14 8.71
CA ASP A 527 -34.55 19.52 8.97
C ASP A 527 -33.20 19.82 8.31
N TRP A 528 -33.23 19.94 6.98
CA TRP A 528 -32.04 20.28 6.21
C TRP A 528 -31.49 21.68 6.50
N THR A 529 -32.32 22.59 7.01
CA THR A 529 -31.88 23.92 7.41
C THR A 529 -30.99 23.83 8.65
N ASN A 530 -31.38 23.03 9.66
CA ASN A 530 -30.54 22.76 10.81
C ASN A 530 -29.20 22.12 10.41
N VAL A 531 -29.26 21.08 9.56
CA VAL A 531 -28.04 20.40 9.07
C VAL A 531 -27.15 21.36 8.28
N ASP A 532 -27.69 22.16 7.36
CA ASP A 532 -26.88 23.13 6.60
C ASP A 532 -26.24 24.20 7.48
N ASN A 533 -26.97 24.73 8.47
CA ASN A 533 -26.43 25.72 9.40
C ASN A 533 -25.32 25.15 10.29
N ARG A 534 -25.43 23.90 10.72
CA ARG A 534 -24.45 23.24 11.59
C ARG A 534 -23.18 22.85 10.85
N TYR A 535 -23.32 22.31 9.64
CA TYR A 535 -22.21 21.71 8.88
C TYR A 535 -21.76 22.54 7.68
N HIS A 536 -22.26 23.77 7.55
CA HIS A 536 -21.87 24.72 6.52
C HIS A 536 -21.98 24.17 5.08
N ILE A 537 -23.03 23.39 4.76
CA ILE A 537 -23.12 22.65 3.49
C ILE A 537 -23.02 23.60 2.29
N GLY A 538 -23.72 24.73 2.32
CA GLY A 538 -23.68 25.72 1.24
C GLY A 538 -22.28 26.31 0.98
N TYR A 539 -21.45 26.48 2.01
CA TYR A 539 -20.08 26.96 1.88
C TYR A 539 -19.22 25.95 1.12
N TRP A 540 -19.21 24.69 1.55
CA TRP A 540 -18.42 23.63 0.93
C TRP A 540 -18.83 23.38 -0.53
N GLU A 541 -20.14 23.33 -0.81
CA GLU A 541 -20.64 23.19 -2.18
C GLU A 541 -20.22 24.37 -3.09
N SER A 542 -20.23 25.60 -2.57
CA SER A 542 -19.84 26.79 -3.34
C SER A 542 -18.34 26.85 -3.67
N ASN A 543 -17.51 26.18 -2.85
CA ASN A 543 -16.07 26.05 -3.05
C ASN A 543 -15.67 24.75 -3.75
N ASN A 544 -16.65 23.98 -4.25
CA ASN A 544 -16.43 22.72 -4.97
C ASN A 544 -15.66 21.67 -4.13
N VAL A 545 -15.85 21.69 -2.81
CA VAL A 545 -15.34 20.67 -1.88
C VAL A 545 -16.36 19.52 -1.82
N ASN A 546 -15.89 18.29 -1.93
CA ASN A 546 -16.75 17.11 -1.96
C ASN A 546 -16.97 16.54 -0.55
N PHE A 547 -18.14 15.95 -0.30
CA PHE A 547 -18.41 15.35 1.02
C PHE A 547 -18.05 13.87 1.10
N ILE A 548 -17.46 13.48 2.24
CA ILE A 548 -17.59 12.14 2.81
C ILE A 548 -18.73 12.23 3.82
N ILE A 549 -19.75 11.38 3.72
CA ILE A 549 -20.93 11.48 4.59
C ILE A 549 -21.05 10.24 5.46
N ARG A 550 -21.09 10.45 6.78
CA ARG A 550 -21.41 9.41 7.77
C ARG A 550 -22.75 9.76 8.44
N PHE A 551 -23.70 8.81 8.47
CA PHE A 551 -24.98 8.98 9.19
C PHE A 551 -24.96 8.18 10.48
N ILE A 552 -24.96 8.88 11.62
CA ILE A 552 -24.72 8.30 12.93
C ILE A 552 -25.94 8.35 13.86
N MET A 553 -26.05 7.36 14.74
CA MET A 553 -27.13 7.25 15.73
C MET A 553 -26.65 7.43 17.17
N ASP A 554 -25.33 7.42 17.39
CA ASP A 554 -24.70 7.48 18.71
C ASP A 554 -23.31 8.12 18.57
N ASN A 555 -23.11 9.29 19.17
CA ASN A 555 -21.88 10.07 19.11
C ASN A 555 -21.39 10.36 20.54
N PRO A 556 -20.55 9.52 21.16
CA PRO A 556 -20.06 9.76 22.52
C PRO A 556 -19.42 11.14 22.68
N VAL A 557 -19.87 11.89 23.70
CA VAL A 557 -19.37 13.20 24.15
C VAL A 557 -19.71 13.38 25.62
N GLU A 558 -18.97 14.23 26.31
CA GLU A 558 -19.15 14.51 27.74
C GLU A 558 -20.58 14.97 28.11
N LEU A 559 -21.03 14.58 29.31
CA LEU A 559 -22.27 15.05 29.91
C LEU A 559 -22.11 16.44 30.55
N THR A 560 -23.24 17.14 30.70
CA THR A 560 -23.28 18.48 31.32
C THR A 560 -23.94 18.49 32.70
N GLY A 561 -24.59 17.40 33.10
CA GLY A 561 -25.32 17.26 34.36
C GLY A 561 -24.44 16.84 35.53
N SER A 562 -25.09 16.54 36.65
CA SER A 562 -24.42 16.10 37.89
C SER A 562 -23.73 14.74 37.79
N ARG A 563 -24.12 13.89 36.84
CA ARG A 563 -23.56 12.54 36.63
C ARG A 563 -22.36 12.49 35.68
N LYS A 564 -21.81 13.65 35.28
CA LYS A 564 -20.77 13.71 34.25
C LYS A 564 -19.51 12.92 34.57
N ASP A 565 -19.18 12.78 35.86
CA ASP A 565 -17.99 12.06 36.33
C ASP A 565 -18.31 10.60 36.72
N GLU A 566 -19.56 10.14 36.51
CA GLU A 566 -19.98 8.78 36.86
C GLU A 566 -19.84 7.83 35.67
N THR A 567 -19.11 6.73 35.83
CA THR A 567 -19.14 5.61 34.87
C THR A 567 -20.40 4.76 35.08
N TYR A 568 -21.23 4.61 34.05
CA TYR A 568 -22.45 3.78 34.14
C TYR A 568 -22.88 3.23 32.77
N ALA A 569 -23.64 2.13 32.80
CA ALA A 569 -24.50 1.70 31.71
C ALA A 569 -25.88 1.27 32.26
N GLU A 570 -26.94 1.87 31.74
CA GLU A 570 -28.32 1.70 32.21
C GLU A 570 -29.22 1.26 31.06
N VAL A 571 -29.60 -0.02 31.08
CA VAL A 571 -30.54 -0.60 30.13
C VAL A 571 -31.92 0.03 30.31
N VAL A 572 -32.50 0.53 29.21
CA VAL A 572 -33.83 1.17 29.20
C VAL A 572 -34.91 0.10 29.07
N ASP A 573 -35.09 -0.65 30.15
CA ASP A 573 -36.12 -1.66 30.34
C ASP A 573 -37.41 -1.07 30.97
N ALA A 574 -38.41 -1.91 31.22
CA ALA A 574 -39.66 -1.48 31.83
C ALA A 574 -39.50 -0.87 33.25
N ALA A 575 -38.46 -1.26 34.00
CA ALA A 575 -38.18 -0.74 35.34
C ALA A 575 -37.55 0.65 35.26
N PHE A 576 -36.56 0.83 34.38
CA PHE A 576 -35.95 2.13 34.09
C PHE A 576 -37.02 3.14 33.66
N ILE A 577 -37.88 2.76 32.69
CA ILE A 577 -38.90 3.66 32.15
C ILE A 577 -39.83 4.16 33.27
N LYS A 578 -40.31 3.27 34.14
CA LYS A 578 -41.22 3.62 35.24
C LYS A 578 -40.56 4.50 36.30
N LYS A 579 -39.27 4.30 36.56
CA LYS A 579 -38.50 5.01 37.58
C LYS A 579 -38.05 6.40 37.10
N ASN A 580 -37.46 6.46 35.91
CA ASN A 580 -36.69 7.62 35.45
C ASN A 580 -37.42 8.47 34.40
N ILE A 581 -38.37 7.89 33.65
CA ILE A 581 -39.05 8.59 32.55
C ILE A 581 -40.49 8.98 32.95
N THR A 582 -41.34 8.00 33.24
CA THR A 582 -42.75 8.24 33.55
C THR A 582 -43.40 7.03 34.21
N SER A 583 -44.24 7.27 35.21
CA SER A 583 -45.09 6.23 35.81
C SER A 583 -46.37 5.95 35.00
N LYS A 584 -46.58 6.68 33.89
CA LYS A 584 -47.75 6.52 33.02
C LYS A 584 -47.60 5.29 32.12
N SER A 585 -48.72 4.80 31.60
CA SER A 585 -48.76 3.67 30.67
C SER A 585 -48.21 3.97 29.27
N LYS A 586 -47.90 5.23 28.97
CA LYS A 586 -47.39 5.68 27.66
C LYS A 586 -46.36 6.79 27.84
N VAL A 587 -45.24 6.64 27.16
CA VAL A 587 -44.14 7.62 27.06
C VAL A 587 -44.41 8.56 25.89
N LYS A 588 -44.23 9.87 26.11
CA LYS A 588 -44.27 10.91 25.07
C LYS A 588 -42.87 11.49 24.85
N ALA A 589 -42.64 12.12 23.68
CA ALA A 589 -41.39 12.84 23.39
C ALA A 589 -41.03 13.85 24.50
N ALA A 590 -42.02 14.61 24.99
CA ALA A 590 -41.83 15.56 26.09
C ALA A 590 -41.42 14.93 27.44
N ASP A 591 -41.65 13.62 27.64
CA ASP A 591 -41.14 12.92 28.82
C ASP A 591 -39.64 12.62 28.65
N ILE A 592 -39.21 12.28 27.42
CA ILE A 592 -37.79 12.08 27.07
C ILE A 592 -37.03 13.41 27.09
N GLU A 593 -37.59 14.48 26.55
CA GLU A 593 -36.98 15.82 26.58
C GLU A 593 -36.63 16.25 28.02
N LYS A 594 -37.51 15.94 28.99
CA LYS A 594 -37.24 16.21 30.41
C LYS A 594 -36.09 15.39 30.98
N LEU A 595 -35.96 14.13 30.56
CA LEU A 595 -34.85 13.26 30.96
C LEU A 595 -33.53 13.84 30.45
N ILE A 596 -33.45 14.18 29.16
CA ILE A 596 -32.23 14.73 28.53
C ILE A 596 -31.90 16.12 29.09
N ALA A 597 -32.92 16.95 29.37
CA ALA A 597 -32.72 18.29 29.96
C ALA A 597 -32.08 18.27 31.36
N THR A 598 -31.97 17.12 32.02
CA THR A 598 -31.19 17.00 33.27
C THR A 598 -29.69 17.12 33.05
N GLY A 599 -29.22 16.96 31.81
CA GLY A 599 -27.79 16.87 31.46
C GLY A 599 -27.13 15.55 31.89
N ASN A 600 -27.88 14.65 32.55
CA ASN A 600 -27.37 13.37 33.07
C ASN A 600 -27.46 12.22 32.08
N TYR A 601 -28.17 12.44 30.96
CA TYR A 601 -28.37 11.48 29.89
C TYR A 601 -28.32 12.23 28.57
N ARG A 602 -27.81 11.58 27.52
CA ARG A 602 -27.84 12.12 26.15
C ARG A 602 -27.99 11.01 25.13
N MET A 603 -28.37 11.40 23.91
CA MET A 603 -28.59 10.50 22.79
C MET A 603 -28.53 11.28 21.48
N ASP A 604 -28.21 10.59 20.38
CA ASP A 604 -28.14 11.18 19.03
C ASP A 604 -29.24 10.64 18.10
N ILE A 605 -30.20 9.90 18.66
CA ILE A 605 -31.51 9.61 18.04
C ILE A 605 -32.57 10.65 18.45
N PRO A 606 -33.59 10.92 17.61
CA PRO A 606 -34.65 11.84 17.97
C PRO A 606 -35.48 11.37 19.19
N VAL A 607 -35.92 12.33 20.02
CA VAL A 607 -36.74 12.08 21.23
C VAL A 607 -38.00 11.24 20.97
N TRP A 608 -38.60 11.37 19.79
CA TRP A 608 -39.79 10.61 19.43
C TRP A 608 -39.47 9.14 19.10
N VAL A 609 -38.24 8.83 18.67
CA VAL A 609 -37.78 7.45 18.43
C VAL A 609 -37.65 6.73 19.75
N LEU A 610 -36.93 7.29 20.72
CA LEU A 610 -36.80 6.69 22.05
C LEU A 610 -38.17 6.52 22.73
N ALA A 611 -39.07 7.50 22.61
CA ALA A 611 -40.42 7.35 23.13
C ALA A 611 -41.19 6.18 22.47
N GLU A 612 -41.03 5.93 21.17
CA GLU A 612 -41.64 4.78 20.46
C GLU A 612 -41.05 3.44 20.91
N LEU A 613 -39.74 3.40 21.16
CA LEU A 613 -39.06 2.21 21.70
C LEU A 613 -39.50 1.93 23.14
N CYS A 614 -39.51 2.92 24.03
CA CYS A 614 -40.00 2.76 25.40
C CYS A 614 -41.46 2.27 25.43
N ASN A 615 -42.32 2.77 24.53
CA ASN A 615 -43.69 2.27 24.43
C ASN A 615 -43.73 0.80 23.97
N SER A 616 -42.85 0.40 23.05
CA SER A 616 -42.74 -1.00 22.62
C SER A 616 -42.28 -1.92 23.76
N VAL A 617 -41.39 -1.44 24.65
CA VAL A 617 -40.99 -2.14 25.88
C VAL A 617 -42.16 -2.28 26.85
N LEU A 618 -42.91 -1.21 27.11
CA LEU A 618 -44.08 -1.26 28.00
C LEU A 618 -45.21 -2.15 27.45
N GLU A 619 -45.29 -2.31 26.13
CA GLU A 619 -46.22 -3.22 25.44
C GLU A 619 -45.73 -4.68 25.39
N GLY A 620 -44.51 -4.97 25.88
CA GLY A 620 -43.91 -6.30 25.84
C GLY A 620 -43.49 -6.77 24.45
N LYS A 621 -43.26 -5.84 23.51
CA LYS A 621 -42.79 -6.13 22.15
C LYS A 621 -41.26 -6.10 22.01
N LEU A 622 -40.59 -5.45 22.96
CA LEU A 622 -39.13 -5.38 23.08
C LEU A 622 -38.78 -5.59 24.55
N ASP A 623 -37.64 -6.22 24.82
CA ASP A 623 -37.14 -6.40 26.19
C ASP A 623 -36.55 -5.10 26.74
N ASN A 624 -35.89 -4.32 25.88
CA ASN A 624 -35.34 -3.00 26.20
C ASN A 624 -35.35 -2.07 24.97
N ALA A 625 -35.24 -0.77 25.21
CA ALA A 625 -35.16 0.24 24.14
C ALA A 625 -33.71 0.52 23.67
N GLY A 626 -32.71 0.07 24.42
CA GLY A 626 -31.30 0.38 24.27
C GLY A 626 -30.65 0.64 25.63
N THR A 627 -29.43 1.19 25.61
CA THR A 627 -28.62 1.43 26.82
C THR A 627 -28.13 2.88 26.83
N PHE A 628 -28.41 3.60 27.91
CA PHE A 628 -27.71 4.85 28.20
C PHE A 628 -26.39 4.52 28.87
N TYR A 629 -25.31 5.22 28.51
CA TYR A 629 -24.01 4.98 29.10
C TYR A 629 -23.22 6.28 29.30
N ASN A 630 -22.22 6.23 30.17
CA ASN A 630 -21.20 7.26 30.32
C ASN A 630 -19.88 6.59 30.74
N TRP A 631 -18.80 6.89 30.02
CA TRP A 631 -17.41 6.60 30.39
C TRP A 631 -16.62 7.91 30.29
N PRO A 632 -16.44 8.63 31.41
CA PRO A 632 -15.79 9.94 31.39
C PRO A 632 -14.30 9.89 31.04
N ASP A 633 -13.67 8.73 31.18
CA ASP A 633 -12.25 8.55 30.91
C ASP A 633 -11.97 8.69 29.39
N PRO A 634 -11.17 9.68 28.96
CA PRO A 634 -10.82 9.88 27.56
C PRO A 634 -9.97 8.75 26.98
N ASP A 635 -9.24 8.00 27.81
CA ASP A 635 -8.45 6.85 27.36
C ASP A 635 -9.33 5.61 27.16
N THR A 636 -10.59 5.67 27.60
CA THR A 636 -11.62 4.68 27.30
C THR A 636 -12.56 5.22 26.22
N LEU A 637 -13.72 5.78 26.60
CA LEU A 637 -14.74 6.25 25.63
C LEU A 637 -14.84 7.78 25.55
N GLY A 638 -14.37 8.49 26.59
CA GLY A 638 -14.37 9.96 26.65
C GLY A 638 -15.76 10.60 26.62
N GLY A 639 -16.83 9.87 26.95
CA GLY A 639 -18.16 10.45 26.95
C GLY A 639 -19.34 9.52 27.20
N ALA A 640 -20.52 10.10 27.00
CA ALA A 640 -21.82 9.49 27.16
C ALA A 640 -22.63 9.49 25.88
N GLY A 641 -23.58 8.56 25.80
CA GLY A 641 -24.46 8.40 24.65
C GLY A 641 -25.62 7.47 24.93
N PHE A 642 -26.25 7.02 23.85
CA PHE A 642 -27.33 6.05 23.89
C PHE A 642 -27.19 5.08 22.74
N SER A 643 -26.81 3.84 23.06
CA SER A 643 -26.76 2.74 22.11
C SER A 643 -28.18 2.20 21.92
N PRO A 644 -28.87 2.49 20.81
CA PRO A 644 -30.25 2.06 20.61
C PRO A 644 -30.32 0.54 20.44
N ASN A 645 -31.45 -0.06 20.78
CA ASN A 645 -31.69 -1.45 20.40
C ASN A 645 -31.75 -1.58 18.86
N TYR A 646 -30.65 -2.02 18.26
CA TYR A 646 -30.46 -2.13 16.81
C TYR A 646 -31.34 -3.20 16.16
N GLU A 647 -31.90 -4.14 16.94
CA GLU A 647 -32.83 -5.16 16.45
C GLU A 647 -34.26 -4.63 16.30
N ALA A 648 -34.57 -3.48 16.88
CA ALA A 648 -35.91 -2.91 16.87
C ALA A 648 -36.36 -2.51 15.45
N GLU A 649 -37.47 -3.10 14.99
CA GLU A 649 -38.06 -2.82 13.67
C GLU A 649 -38.32 -1.34 13.41
N ALA A 650 -38.65 -0.57 14.46
CA ALA A 650 -38.84 0.87 14.35
C ALA A 650 -37.54 1.58 13.96
N VAL A 651 -36.42 1.25 14.60
CA VAL A 651 -35.09 1.84 14.32
C VAL A 651 -34.71 1.57 12.88
N ILE A 652 -34.72 0.30 12.45
CA ILE A 652 -34.37 -0.12 11.08
C ILE A 652 -35.26 0.58 10.03
N LYS A 653 -36.57 0.63 10.29
CA LYS A 653 -37.53 1.25 9.37
C LYS A 653 -37.29 2.75 9.19
N TYR A 654 -37.09 3.50 10.27
CA TYR A 654 -36.93 4.95 10.17
C TYR A 654 -35.51 5.34 9.76
N HIS A 655 -34.49 4.57 10.17
CA HIS A 655 -33.13 4.64 9.60
C HIS A 655 -33.18 4.58 8.08
N SER A 656 -33.86 3.57 7.52
CA SER A 656 -34.00 3.42 6.07
C SER A 656 -34.60 4.66 5.39
N LYS A 657 -35.52 5.37 6.07
CA LYS A 657 -36.09 6.62 5.55
C LYS A 657 -35.11 7.79 5.65
N CYS A 658 -34.26 7.85 6.68
CA CYS A 658 -33.18 8.83 6.78
C CYS A 658 -32.17 8.63 5.66
N ILE A 659 -31.72 7.39 5.43
CA ILE A 659 -30.84 7.05 4.30
C ILE A 659 -31.49 7.44 2.96
N GLN A 660 -32.79 7.20 2.80
CA GLN A 660 -33.51 7.67 1.60
C GLN A 660 -33.46 9.20 1.44
N ALA A 661 -33.63 9.95 2.52
CA ALA A 661 -33.59 11.41 2.49
C ALA A 661 -32.18 11.93 2.17
N ILE A 662 -31.14 11.35 2.80
CA ILE A 662 -29.73 11.69 2.54
C ILE A 662 -29.38 11.37 1.08
N ALA A 663 -29.70 10.17 0.59
CA ALA A 663 -29.46 9.80 -0.81
C ALA A 663 -30.17 10.71 -1.81
N LYS A 664 -31.39 11.18 -1.49
CA LYS A 664 -32.09 12.15 -2.35
C LYS A 664 -31.33 13.48 -2.49
N LYS A 665 -30.59 13.90 -1.46
CA LYS A 665 -29.79 15.13 -1.48
C LYS A 665 -28.39 14.91 -2.06
N PHE A 666 -27.76 13.77 -1.79
CA PHE A 666 -26.31 13.59 -2.00
C PHE A 666 -25.89 12.49 -3.00
N ASP A 667 -26.79 11.63 -3.48
CA ASP A 667 -26.41 10.56 -4.42
C ASP A 667 -25.95 11.13 -5.79
N GLY A 668 -24.65 11.00 -6.04
CA GLY A 668 -23.94 11.52 -7.21
C GLY A 668 -23.33 12.91 -7.04
N SER A 669 -23.48 13.56 -5.87
CA SER A 669 -22.80 14.82 -5.54
C SER A 669 -21.81 14.69 -4.38
N ALA A 670 -22.01 13.76 -3.45
CA ALA A 670 -20.99 13.39 -2.47
C ALA A 670 -19.90 12.53 -3.13
N ALA A 671 -18.66 12.63 -2.61
CA ALA A 671 -17.57 11.75 -2.99
C ALA A 671 -17.87 10.33 -2.52
N TYR A 672 -18.11 10.16 -1.22
CA TYR A 672 -18.27 8.84 -0.58
C TYR A 672 -19.33 8.86 0.54
N ILE A 673 -19.89 7.69 0.81
CA ILE A 673 -20.81 7.44 1.93
C ILE A 673 -20.22 6.36 2.82
N GLU A 674 -20.07 6.64 4.10
CA GLU A 674 -19.77 5.61 5.09
C GLU A 674 -21.05 5.08 5.71
N MET A 675 -21.13 3.76 5.86
CA MET A 675 -22.20 3.10 6.59
C MET A 675 -21.96 3.19 8.11
N GLY A 676 -22.03 4.41 8.65
CA GLY A 676 -21.76 4.67 10.07
C GLY A 676 -22.97 4.70 11.00
N SER A 677 -24.02 3.92 10.74
CA SER A 677 -25.23 4.00 11.59
C SER A 677 -25.20 3.09 12.82
N LEU A 678 -24.23 2.18 12.90
CA LEU A 678 -24.17 1.15 13.92
C LEU A 678 -22.93 1.37 14.77
N GLY A 679 -23.10 1.31 16.10
CA GLY A 679 -22.01 1.52 17.04
C GLY A 679 -21.75 2.99 17.36
N HIS A 680 -20.84 3.19 18.32
CA HIS A 680 -20.35 4.52 18.71
C HIS A 680 -19.60 5.17 17.55
N TRP A 681 -19.74 6.49 17.39
CA TRP A 681 -19.19 7.27 16.26
C TRP A 681 -19.55 6.77 14.85
N GLY A 682 -20.42 5.76 14.76
CA GLY A 682 -20.68 5.04 13.51
C GLY A 682 -19.60 4.08 13.07
N GLU A 683 -18.81 3.58 14.02
CA GLU A 683 -17.60 2.80 13.76
C GLU A 683 -17.80 1.29 13.85
N MET A 684 -19.06 0.84 13.90
CA MET A 684 -19.42 -0.58 13.88
C MET A 684 -18.94 -1.37 15.11
N HIS A 685 -18.84 -0.72 16.28
CA HIS A 685 -18.66 -1.38 17.58
C HIS A 685 -19.40 -0.63 18.71
N THR A 686 -19.68 -1.33 19.81
CA THR A 686 -20.18 -0.74 21.07
C THR A 686 -19.20 -0.99 22.21
N TRP A 687 -17.93 -0.72 21.95
CA TRP A 687 -16.90 -0.84 22.98
C TRP A 687 -16.95 0.39 23.90
N PRO A 688 -16.83 0.25 25.23
CA PRO A 688 -16.56 -0.97 25.98
C PRO A 688 -17.73 -1.96 25.99
N GLN A 689 -17.42 -3.24 25.77
CA GLN A 689 -18.33 -4.37 25.94
C GLN A 689 -18.29 -4.88 27.39
N GLU A 690 -19.27 -5.69 27.78
CA GLU A 690 -19.27 -6.38 29.08
C GLU A 690 -17.96 -7.15 29.28
N ASP A 691 -17.35 -7.01 30.46
CA ASP A 691 -16.06 -7.59 30.84
C ASP A 691 -14.83 -7.15 30.01
N SER A 692 -14.96 -6.17 29.12
CA SER A 692 -13.84 -5.67 28.30
C SER A 692 -12.96 -4.62 28.99
N ASP A 693 -13.44 -4.02 30.08
CA ASP A 693 -12.75 -2.99 30.86
C ASP A 693 -12.59 -3.45 32.33
N GLU A 694 -11.39 -3.30 32.87
CA GLU A 694 -11.07 -3.81 34.20
C GLU A 694 -11.77 -2.99 35.29
N GLY A 695 -12.83 -3.55 35.86
CA GLY A 695 -13.57 -2.95 36.97
C GLY A 695 -15.06 -2.78 36.72
N PHE A 696 -15.54 -3.12 35.52
CA PHE A 696 -16.95 -3.04 35.16
C PHE A 696 -17.45 -4.37 34.57
N ASP A 697 -18.56 -4.88 35.11
CA ASP A 697 -19.26 -6.09 34.66
C ASP A 697 -20.44 -5.75 33.73
N PHE A 698 -20.34 -4.63 33.02
CA PHE A 698 -21.34 -4.13 32.08
C PHE A 698 -20.69 -3.42 30.90
N GLY A 699 -21.37 -3.41 29.75
CA GLY A 699 -20.95 -2.71 28.54
C GLY A 699 -21.81 -1.50 28.22
N SER A 700 -21.30 -0.64 27.34
CA SER A 700 -21.96 0.58 26.83
C SER A 700 -23.15 0.29 25.89
N GLY A 701 -23.28 -0.95 25.40
CA GLY A 701 -24.45 -1.41 24.65
C GLY A 701 -24.17 -2.72 23.91
N GLU A 702 -25.22 -3.34 23.37
CA GLU A 702 -25.13 -4.57 22.59
C GLU A 702 -25.00 -4.24 21.09
N PHE A 703 -23.92 -4.71 20.45
CA PHE A 703 -23.76 -4.61 19.01
C PHE A 703 -24.60 -5.69 18.30
N PRO A 704 -25.32 -5.37 17.21
CA PRO A 704 -26.19 -6.34 16.55
C PRO A 704 -25.40 -7.40 15.79
N SER A 705 -26.07 -8.54 15.54
CA SER A 705 -25.50 -9.58 14.66
C SER A 705 -25.31 -9.11 13.21
N ASP A 706 -24.40 -9.76 12.46
CA ASP A 706 -24.18 -9.51 11.03
C ASP A 706 -25.45 -9.57 10.18
N LYS A 707 -26.40 -10.44 10.57
CA LYS A 707 -27.71 -10.54 9.90
C LYS A 707 -28.48 -9.23 10.01
N THR A 708 -28.38 -8.57 11.15
CA THR A 708 -29.03 -7.29 11.41
C THR A 708 -28.25 -6.14 10.81
N VAL A 709 -26.91 -6.15 10.87
CA VAL A 709 -26.06 -5.22 10.09
C VAL A 709 -26.46 -5.22 8.61
N ALA A 710 -26.63 -6.41 8.01
CA ALA A 710 -27.07 -6.55 6.62
C ALA A 710 -28.48 -5.98 6.35
N ARG A 711 -29.37 -5.88 7.37
CA ARG A 711 -30.69 -5.23 7.22
C ARG A 711 -30.55 -3.72 7.07
N TYR A 712 -29.61 -3.10 7.78
CA TYR A 712 -29.29 -1.67 7.63
C TYR A 712 -28.65 -1.39 6.25
N ALA A 713 -27.72 -2.25 5.81
CA ALA A 713 -27.06 -2.13 4.51
C ALA A 713 -28.03 -2.13 3.31
N LYS A 714 -29.19 -2.78 3.43
CA LYS A 714 -30.25 -2.77 2.40
C LYS A 714 -30.72 -1.35 2.07
N ALA A 715 -30.73 -0.42 3.03
CA ALA A 715 -31.13 0.97 2.75
C ALA A 715 -30.11 1.67 1.86
N TYR A 716 -28.82 1.52 2.17
CA TYR A 716 -27.73 2.13 1.41
C TYR A 716 -27.70 1.61 -0.03
N THR A 717 -27.66 0.29 -0.20
CA THR A 717 -27.69 -0.36 -1.53
C THR A 717 -28.96 -0.01 -2.33
N LYS A 718 -30.10 0.22 -1.66
CA LYS A 718 -31.35 0.58 -2.33
C LYS A 718 -31.37 2.02 -2.82
N TYR A 719 -30.84 2.97 -2.06
CA TYR A 719 -31.02 4.40 -2.34
C TYR A 719 -29.80 5.10 -2.95
N PHE A 720 -28.57 4.67 -2.62
CA PHE A 720 -27.37 5.16 -3.28
C PHE A 720 -27.09 4.34 -4.53
N LYS A 721 -27.17 4.98 -5.71
CA LYS A 721 -26.97 4.34 -7.01
C LYS A 721 -25.78 4.89 -7.77
N LYS A 722 -25.25 6.04 -7.35
CA LYS A 722 -24.17 6.75 -8.02
C LYS A 722 -22.96 6.95 -7.11
N THR A 723 -23.20 7.31 -5.85
CA THR A 723 -22.12 7.48 -4.86
C THR A 723 -21.74 6.12 -4.28
N LYS A 724 -20.43 5.92 -4.10
CA LYS A 724 -19.88 4.70 -3.49
C LYS A 724 -20.16 4.67 -2.00
N VAL A 725 -20.44 3.48 -1.48
CA VAL A 725 -20.70 3.24 -0.05
C VAL A 725 -19.61 2.33 0.49
N GLY A 726 -19.13 2.55 1.71
CA GLY A 726 -18.18 1.67 2.38
C GLY A 726 -18.56 1.31 3.82
N THR A 727 -17.90 0.28 4.34
CA THR A 727 -18.04 -0.23 5.73
C THR A 727 -16.66 -0.35 6.38
N ARG A 728 -16.59 -0.31 7.72
CA ARG A 728 -15.31 -0.51 8.43
C ARG A 728 -14.76 -1.92 8.20
N TYR A 729 -15.60 -2.93 8.42
CA TYR A 729 -15.24 -4.33 8.31
C TYR A 729 -15.71 -4.95 6.99
N ASN A 730 -15.05 -6.05 6.61
CA ASN A 730 -15.47 -6.85 5.47
C ASN A 730 -16.67 -7.75 5.82
N PHE A 731 -17.86 -7.35 5.36
CA PHE A 731 -19.06 -8.18 5.44
C PHE A 731 -19.39 -8.87 4.13
N ASP A 732 -20.06 -10.01 4.27
CA ASP A 732 -20.57 -10.83 3.19
C ASP A 732 -21.48 -10.06 2.19
N PHE A 733 -22.22 -9.05 2.68
CA PHE A 733 -23.03 -8.16 1.84
C PHE A 733 -22.21 -7.04 1.19
N SER A 734 -21.11 -6.59 1.82
CA SER A 734 -20.23 -5.53 1.33
C SER A 734 -19.61 -5.97 0.01
N LYS A 735 -19.06 -7.19 -0.04
CA LYS A 735 -18.52 -7.81 -1.27
C LYS A 735 -19.56 -7.96 -2.38
N LYS A 736 -20.74 -8.48 -2.05
CA LYS A 736 -21.86 -8.67 -3.01
C LYS A 736 -22.38 -7.34 -3.58
N SER A 737 -22.24 -6.25 -2.82
CA SER A 737 -22.76 -4.93 -3.19
C SER A 737 -21.69 -4.00 -3.77
N GLY A 738 -20.43 -4.43 -3.83
CA GLY A 738 -19.30 -3.62 -4.30
C GLY A 738 -19.01 -2.43 -3.38
N PHE A 739 -19.12 -2.61 -2.07
CA PHE A 739 -18.79 -1.59 -1.09
C PHE A 739 -17.28 -1.36 -1.00
N GLY A 740 -16.89 -0.13 -0.65
CA GLY A 740 -15.53 0.20 -0.22
C GLY A 740 -15.29 -0.20 1.23
N LEU A 741 -14.06 0.02 1.70
CA LEU A 741 -13.69 -0.16 3.10
C LEU A 741 -13.06 1.11 3.66
N TYR A 742 -13.13 1.30 4.98
CA TYR A 742 -12.42 2.39 5.65
C TYR A 742 -11.74 1.91 6.94
N ASN A 743 -10.49 2.36 7.14
CA ASN A 743 -9.67 2.05 8.30
C ASN A 743 -9.78 3.14 9.36
N ASP A 744 -10.28 2.80 10.53
CA ASP A 744 -10.50 3.71 11.65
C ASP A 744 -9.33 3.75 12.65
N GLY A 745 -8.19 3.18 12.26
CA GLY A 745 -6.99 3.06 13.07
C GLY A 745 -5.73 3.17 12.23
N PHE A 746 -5.75 3.98 11.18
CA PHE A 746 -4.64 4.05 10.23
C PHE A 746 -3.35 4.52 10.90
N GLY A 747 -2.24 3.82 10.63
CA GLY A 747 -0.91 4.10 11.16
C GLY A 747 -0.54 3.26 12.40
N ASP A 748 -1.53 2.88 13.22
CA ASP A 748 -1.35 1.93 14.31
C ASP A 748 -1.12 0.52 13.73
N PRO A 749 -0.06 -0.19 14.14
CA PRO A 749 0.24 -1.51 13.57
C PRO A 749 -0.87 -2.52 13.76
N THR A 750 -1.41 -2.63 14.98
CA THR A 750 -2.41 -3.66 15.31
C THR A 750 -3.71 -3.41 14.55
N LEU A 751 -4.18 -2.16 14.53
CA LEU A 751 -5.43 -1.80 13.88
C LEU A 751 -5.31 -1.82 12.35
N THR A 752 -4.18 -1.34 11.81
CA THR A 752 -3.99 -1.29 10.36
C THR A 752 -3.72 -2.66 9.76
N GLU A 753 -2.92 -3.51 10.40
CA GLU A 753 -2.70 -4.88 9.90
C GLU A 753 -3.99 -5.71 9.94
N SER A 754 -4.80 -5.55 10.99
CA SER A 754 -6.15 -6.14 11.05
C SER A 754 -7.03 -5.65 9.89
N PHE A 755 -7.00 -4.35 9.58
CA PHE A 755 -7.70 -3.81 8.41
C PHE A 755 -7.17 -4.37 7.09
N LEU A 756 -5.86 -4.56 6.94
CA LEU A 756 -5.25 -5.12 5.73
C LEU A 756 -5.71 -6.56 5.50
N ILE A 757 -5.87 -7.37 6.56
CA ILE A 757 -6.48 -8.71 6.47
C ILE A 757 -7.91 -8.61 5.96
N ASP A 758 -8.72 -7.69 6.48
CA ASP A 758 -10.09 -7.46 6.03
C ASP A 758 -10.15 -6.99 4.57
N ALA A 759 -9.26 -6.07 4.18
CA ALA A 759 -9.10 -5.57 2.82
C ALA A 759 -8.72 -6.69 1.85
N MET A 760 -7.77 -7.55 2.23
CA MET A 760 -7.38 -8.73 1.46
C MET A 760 -8.55 -9.69 1.28
N ASN A 761 -9.35 -9.95 2.33
CA ASN A 761 -10.53 -10.81 2.27
C ASN A 761 -11.65 -10.22 1.39
N ALA A 762 -11.77 -8.90 1.32
CA ALA A 762 -12.65 -8.19 0.39
C ALA A 762 -12.16 -8.29 -1.06
N GLY A 763 -10.88 -8.61 -1.27
CA GLY A 763 -10.22 -8.77 -2.55
C GLY A 763 -9.94 -7.42 -3.21
N GLU A 764 -10.09 -7.37 -4.53
CA GLU A 764 -9.75 -6.20 -5.34
C GLU A 764 -10.81 -5.08 -5.30
N PHE A 765 -11.41 -4.83 -4.13
CA PHE A 765 -12.51 -3.86 -3.98
C PHE A 765 -12.06 -2.44 -4.36
N TRP A 766 -10.83 -2.08 -4.02
CA TRP A 766 -10.20 -0.79 -4.30
C TRP A 766 -10.13 -0.46 -5.80
N LYS A 767 -10.21 -1.45 -6.70
CA LYS A 767 -10.29 -1.20 -8.15
C LYS A 767 -11.64 -0.60 -8.56
N THR A 768 -12.67 -0.69 -7.72
CA THR A 768 -14.06 -0.32 -8.07
C THR A 768 -14.79 0.52 -7.04
N SER A 769 -14.28 0.60 -5.81
CA SER A 769 -14.78 1.42 -4.70
C SER A 769 -13.61 1.87 -3.83
N TYR A 770 -13.84 2.85 -2.96
CA TYR A 770 -12.75 3.47 -2.21
C TYR A 770 -12.19 2.58 -1.09
N SER A 771 -10.91 2.78 -0.80
CA SER A 771 -10.30 2.56 0.51
C SER A 771 -10.03 3.93 1.13
N GLY A 772 -10.38 4.14 2.39
CA GLY A 772 -10.20 5.41 3.10
C GLY A 772 -10.06 5.19 4.59
N GLY A 773 -10.28 6.22 5.41
CA GLY A 773 -10.20 6.07 6.86
C GLY A 773 -9.77 7.31 7.61
N GLU A 774 -9.30 7.10 8.84
CA GLU A 774 -8.76 8.11 9.72
C GLU A 774 -7.51 7.59 10.47
N PHE A 775 -6.63 8.52 10.87
CA PHE A 775 -5.47 8.17 11.68
C PHE A 775 -5.87 7.76 13.09
N ALA A 776 -5.21 6.72 13.62
CA ALA A 776 -5.55 6.14 14.91
C ALA A 776 -5.50 7.16 16.07
N TYR A 777 -6.44 7.00 17.00
CA TYR A 777 -6.55 7.75 18.26
C TYR A 777 -6.66 9.28 18.09
N GLY A 778 -7.07 9.76 16.92
CA GLY A 778 -7.11 11.19 16.61
C GLY A 778 -5.73 11.87 16.60
N ASN A 779 -4.63 11.11 16.60
CA ASN A 779 -3.28 11.65 16.74
C ASN A 779 -2.45 11.46 15.48
N VAL A 780 -2.67 12.32 14.50
CA VAL A 780 -1.96 12.30 13.21
C VAL A 780 -0.44 12.35 13.40
N LEU A 781 0.05 13.15 14.35
CA LEU A 781 1.48 13.38 14.58
C LEU A 781 2.23 12.11 14.99
N ALA A 782 1.56 11.16 15.66
CA ALA A 782 2.16 9.86 16.00
C ALA A 782 2.54 9.04 14.75
N TRP A 783 1.83 9.25 13.64
CA TRP A 783 1.91 8.40 12.45
C TRP A 783 2.60 9.08 11.25
N VAL A 784 2.79 10.39 11.30
CA VAL A 784 3.57 11.15 10.29
C VAL A 784 4.96 11.52 10.79
N HIS A 785 5.37 11.00 11.95
CA HIS A 785 6.70 11.19 12.53
C HIS A 785 7.78 10.52 11.67
N ASN A 786 9.03 11.00 11.74
CA ASN A 786 10.13 10.45 10.94
C ASN A 786 10.40 8.96 11.21
N ASP A 787 10.16 8.50 12.43
CA ASP A 787 10.39 7.12 12.84
C ASP A 787 9.22 6.19 12.46
N THR A 788 8.06 6.75 12.08
CA THR A 788 6.85 5.98 11.73
C THR A 788 6.42 6.14 10.28
N ILE A 789 6.93 7.16 9.58
CA ILE A 789 6.49 7.51 8.22
C ILE A 789 6.64 6.38 7.20
N MET A 790 7.72 5.60 7.27
CA MET A 790 7.94 4.52 6.31
C MET A 790 6.89 3.41 6.42
N ARG A 791 6.51 3.06 7.66
CA ARG A 791 5.39 2.14 7.91
C ARG A 791 4.07 2.72 7.42
N THR A 792 3.80 3.98 7.73
CA THR A 792 2.59 4.69 7.28
C THR A 792 2.49 4.73 5.75
N LEU A 793 3.62 4.90 5.04
CA LEU A 793 3.68 4.84 3.58
C LEU A 793 3.40 3.44 3.04
N SER A 794 3.93 2.39 3.69
CA SER A 794 3.63 1.00 3.32
C SER A 794 2.14 0.71 3.45
N TYR A 795 1.55 1.03 4.61
CA TYR A 795 0.13 0.90 4.85
C TYR A 795 -0.72 1.67 3.84
N LEU A 796 -0.29 2.88 3.45
CA LEU A 796 -0.98 3.68 2.44
C LEU A 796 -1.04 2.92 1.10
N ARG A 797 0.10 2.41 0.65
CA ARG A 797 0.28 1.68 -0.62
C ARG A 797 -0.50 0.37 -0.63
N GLU A 798 -0.35 -0.46 0.41
CA GLU A 798 -0.99 -1.77 0.53
C GLU A 798 -2.52 -1.68 0.62
N SER A 799 -3.02 -0.69 1.35
CA SER A 799 -4.47 -0.47 1.49
C SER A 799 -5.10 0.25 0.30
N HIS A 800 -4.30 0.72 -0.68
CA HIS A 800 -4.75 1.57 -1.79
C HIS A 800 -5.57 2.79 -1.30
N THR A 801 -5.13 3.41 -0.20
CA THR A 801 -5.85 4.49 0.47
C THR A 801 -6.04 5.69 -0.46
N SER A 802 -7.29 6.09 -0.63
CA SER A 802 -7.69 7.17 -1.55
C SER A 802 -7.90 8.50 -0.83
N TRP A 803 -8.24 8.47 0.46
CA TRP A 803 -8.51 9.67 1.26
C TRP A 803 -8.36 9.37 2.76
N MET A 804 -8.13 10.40 3.57
CA MET A 804 -8.11 10.32 5.04
C MET A 804 -8.88 11.48 5.67
N ALA A 805 -9.86 11.17 6.51
CA ALA A 805 -10.69 12.12 7.26
C ALA A 805 -11.56 11.35 8.28
N PRO A 806 -11.98 11.96 9.38
CA PRO A 806 -11.70 13.33 9.80
C PRO A 806 -10.32 13.52 10.46
N CYS A 807 -9.82 12.53 11.24
CA CYS A 807 -8.54 12.62 11.93
C CYS A 807 -7.39 12.55 10.92
N SER A 808 -6.98 13.70 10.40
CA SER A 808 -6.05 13.84 9.28
C SER A 808 -5.19 15.08 9.46
N PRO A 809 -4.12 15.29 8.66
CA PRO A 809 -3.25 16.47 8.76
C PRO A 809 -3.99 17.81 8.67
N CYS A 810 -5.25 17.79 8.23
CA CYS A 810 -6.20 18.87 8.35
C CYS A 810 -6.59 19.26 9.80
N ASP A 811 -6.02 18.65 10.83
CA ASP A 811 -6.11 19.13 12.22
C ASP A 811 -4.96 20.10 12.60
N ILE A 812 -4.00 20.29 11.70
CA ILE A 812 -2.80 21.11 11.93
C ILE A 812 -2.99 22.51 11.33
N GLU A 813 -2.85 23.55 12.15
CA GLU A 813 -2.98 24.94 11.72
C GLU A 813 -1.68 25.50 11.08
N ILE A 814 -1.84 26.43 10.13
CA ILE A 814 -0.75 27.17 9.49
C ILE A 814 0.07 27.91 10.55
N GLY A 815 1.40 27.83 10.42
CA GLY A 815 2.32 28.57 11.28
C GLY A 815 2.66 27.87 12.60
N THR A 816 2.09 26.69 12.86
CA THR A 816 2.53 25.82 13.96
C THR A 816 3.91 25.20 13.67
N ALA A 817 4.60 24.79 14.73
CA ALA A 817 5.89 24.09 14.58
C ALA A 817 5.71 22.75 13.86
N ASP A 818 4.66 22.00 14.20
CA ASP A 818 4.35 20.70 13.60
C ASP A 818 4.07 20.81 12.10
N ALA A 819 3.35 21.85 11.67
CA ALA A 819 3.13 22.16 10.25
C ALA A 819 4.43 22.40 9.45
N SER A 820 5.52 22.75 10.14
CA SER A 820 6.83 22.97 9.52
C SER A 820 7.71 21.73 9.62
N ILE A 821 7.70 21.02 10.76
CA ILE A 821 8.55 19.86 11.02
C ILE A 821 8.16 18.66 10.16
N TYR A 822 6.86 18.38 10.02
CA TYR A 822 6.36 17.17 9.34
C TYR A 822 5.84 17.45 7.92
N ARG A 823 6.08 18.66 7.39
CA ARG A 823 5.59 19.06 6.07
C ARG A 823 5.99 18.11 4.96
N GLY A 824 7.26 17.71 4.89
CA GLY A 824 7.74 16.76 3.88
C GLY A 824 6.99 15.42 3.94
N ASN A 825 6.86 14.85 5.14
CA ASN A 825 6.15 13.57 5.33
C ASN A 825 4.68 13.66 4.91
N ILE A 826 3.98 14.71 5.33
CA ILE A 826 2.55 14.91 5.03
C ILE A 826 2.32 15.21 3.55
N GLU A 827 3.13 16.10 2.94
CA GLU A 827 3.02 16.39 1.52
C GLU A 827 3.34 15.14 0.69
N TYR A 828 4.33 14.35 1.07
CA TYR A 828 4.63 13.10 0.37
C TYR A 828 3.50 12.09 0.47
N LEU A 829 2.93 11.84 1.66
CA LEU A 829 1.73 11.01 1.80
C LEU A 829 0.59 11.49 0.89
N GLN A 830 0.40 12.81 0.81
CA GLN A 830 -0.61 13.40 -0.08
C GLN A 830 -0.34 13.15 -1.57
N THR A 831 0.92 13.12 -2.01
CA THR A 831 1.24 12.81 -3.41
C THR A 831 0.91 11.37 -3.80
N GLN A 832 0.95 10.44 -2.83
CA GLN A 832 0.74 9.01 -3.06
C GLN A 832 -0.77 8.65 -3.05
N MET A 833 -1.56 9.31 -2.20
CA MET A 833 -2.98 8.99 -2.00
C MET A 833 -3.83 9.13 -3.26
N GLY A 834 -4.72 8.15 -3.47
CA GLY A 834 -5.72 8.23 -4.52
C GLY A 834 -5.11 8.16 -5.92
N TYR A 835 -5.53 9.05 -6.82
CA TYR A 835 -5.09 9.08 -8.21
C TYR A 835 -4.23 10.31 -8.50
N ARG A 836 -3.24 10.17 -9.37
CA ARG A 836 -2.40 11.30 -9.80
C ARG A 836 -2.25 11.28 -11.31
N PHE A 837 -3.02 12.11 -12.01
CA PHE A 837 -2.97 12.11 -13.48
C PHE A 837 -1.90 13.03 -14.04
N ARG A 838 -1.08 12.49 -14.95
CA ARG A 838 -0.09 13.23 -15.72
C ARG A 838 -0.30 13.03 -17.21
N VAL A 839 -0.21 14.10 -17.99
CA VAL A 839 -0.07 13.99 -19.45
C VAL A 839 1.40 13.73 -19.74
N THR A 840 1.76 12.47 -20.02
CA THR A 840 3.14 12.02 -20.23
C THR A 840 3.67 12.44 -21.60
N LYS A 841 2.79 12.48 -22.61
CA LYS A 841 3.09 12.97 -23.96
C LYS A 841 1.83 13.46 -24.68
N ALA A 842 2.02 14.33 -25.67
CA ALA A 842 0.95 14.81 -26.53
C ALA A 842 1.41 14.96 -27.99
N THR A 843 0.54 14.68 -28.97
CA THR A 843 0.86 14.93 -30.38
C THR A 843 1.04 16.42 -30.65
N LYS A 844 2.15 16.77 -31.31
CA LYS A 844 2.52 18.14 -31.64
C LYS A 844 2.07 18.50 -33.06
N VAL A 845 1.25 19.53 -33.18
CA VAL A 845 0.88 20.15 -34.47
C VAL A 845 1.47 21.55 -34.51
N GLU A 846 2.53 21.75 -35.27
CA GLU A 846 3.23 23.05 -35.29
C GLU A 846 2.46 24.14 -36.04
N THR A 847 1.75 23.76 -37.10
CA THR A 847 0.96 24.67 -37.94
C THR A 847 -0.41 24.07 -38.26
N ALA A 848 -1.45 24.92 -38.28
CA ALA A 848 -2.80 24.54 -38.73
C ALA A 848 -3.45 25.70 -39.52
N LYS A 849 -4.45 25.42 -40.37
CA LYS A 849 -5.20 26.47 -41.06
C LYS A 849 -6.46 26.84 -40.30
N ALA A 850 -6.89 28.09 -40.47
CA ALA A 850 -8.13 28.60 -39.95
C ALA A 850 -9.30 27.76 -40.50
N GLY A 851 -10.14 27.23 -39.61
CA GLY A 851 -11.23 26.36 -40.01
C GLY A 851 -10.87 24.87 -40.11
N ASP A 852 -9.62 24.47 -39.92
CA ASP A 852 -9.25 23.05 -39.82
C ASP A 852 -9.77 22.42 -38.52
N THR A 853 -9.87 21.09 -38.53
CA THR A 853 -9.96 20.30 -37.30
C THR A 853 -8.61 19.61 -37.11
N ILE A 854 -7.98 19.80 -35.95
CA ILE A 854 -6.74 19.10 -35.59
C ILE A 854 -7.04 18.08 -34.49
N ASP A 855 -6.45 16.90 -34.58
CA ASP A 855 -6.60 15.85 -33.57
C ASP A 855 -5.39 15.88 -32.65
N ILE A 856 -5.63 16.18 -31.36
CA ILE A 856 -4.60 16.15 -30.32
C ILE A 856 -4.77 14.89 -29.50
N THR A 857 -3.83 13.94 -29.63
CA THR A 857 -3.79 12.74 -28.79
C THR A 857 -2.93 13.00 -27.57
N LEU A 858 -3.51 12.77 -26.39
CA LEU A 858 -2.88 12.88 -25.09
C LEU A 858 -2.66 11.48 -24.54
N SER A 859 -1.45 11.17 -24.08
CA SER A 859 -1.20 9.99 -23.26
C SER A 859 -1.25 10.39 -21.79
N ILE A 860 -2.10 9.74 -21.01
CA ILE A 860 -2.38 10.10 -19.62
C ILE A 860 -2.09 8.90 -18.72
N ALA A 861 -1.15 9.07 -17.79
CA ALA A 861 -0.81 8.07 -16.78
C ALA A 861 -1.53 8.36 -15.45
N ASN A 862 -1.82 7.31 -14.68
CA ASN A 862 -2.15 7.41 -13.25
C ASN A 862 -0.95 6.99 -12.42
N GLU A 863 -0.35 7.94 -11.71
CA GLU A 863 0.85 7.78 -10.88
C GLU A 863 0.51 7.65 -9.39
N GLY A 864 -0.77 7.65 -9.02
CA GLY A 864 -1.22 7.41 -7.64
C GLY A 864 -1.42 5.92 -7.36
N ILE A 865 -1.81 5.60 -6.13
CA ILE A 865 -2.00 4.22 -5.67
C ILE A 865 -3.43 3.67 -5.88
N ALA A 866 -4.39 4.48 -6.33
CA ALA A 866 -5.77 4.04 -6.60
C ALA A 866 -6.35 4.70 -7.87
N PRO A 867 -7.40 4.13 -8.49
CA PRO A 867 -8.11 4.81 -9.57
C PRO A 867 -8.98 5.97 -9.04
N ALA A 868 -9.38 6.88 -9.92
CA ALA A 868 -10.46 7.81 -9.59
C ALA A 868 -11.80 7.06 -9.57
N TYR A 869 -12.66 7.25 -8.57
CA TYR A 869 -13.98 6.59 -8.53
C TYR A 869 -15.10 7.35 -9.25
N SER A 870 -14.74 8.38 -10.02
CA SER A 870 -15.64 9.15 -10.89
C SER A 870 -15.04 9.33 -12.29
N ASP A 871 -15.90 9.28 -13.31
CA ASP A 871 -15.55 9.63 -14.69
C ASP A 871 -15.58 11.15 -14.89
N TYR A 872 -14.68 11.64 -15.74
CA TYR A 872 -14.53 13.06 -16.05
C TYR A 872 -14.66 13.34 -17.55
N ARG A 873 -14.42 14.59 -17.94
CA ARG A 873 -14.17 14.97 -19.32
C ARG A 873 -12.82 15.63 -19.45
N ILE A 874 -12.11 15.36 -20.54
CA ILE A 874 -10.88 16.06 -20.85
C ILE A 874 -11.11 17.03 -22.00
N GLY A 875 -10.57 18.24 -21.87
CA GLY A 875 -10.65 19.30 -22.84
C GLY A 875 -9.26 19.70 -23.34
N VAL A 876 -9.19 20.02 -24.63
CA VAL A 876 -8.05 20.67 -25.26
C VAL A 876 -8.54 21.96 -25.90
N ALA A 877 -7.78 23.04 -25.77
CA ALA A 877 -8.09 24.31 -26.41
C ALA A 877 -6.85 24.96 -27.03
N VAL A 878 -7.07 25.76 -28.07
CA VAL A 878 -6.07 26.67 -28.65
C VAL A 878 -6.43 28.08 -28.21
N VAL A 879 -5.55 28.70 -27.42
CA VAL A 879 -5.81 29.97 -26.73
C VAL A 879 -4.70 30.98 -26.98
N PRO A 880 -5.00 32.29 -26.99
CA PRO A 880 -3.95 33.31 -26.89
C PRO A 880 -3.21 33.18 -25.57
N ALA A 881 -1.88 33.25 -25.58
CA ALA A 881 -1.06 33.10 -24.37
C ALA A 881 -1.44 34.09 -23.23
N TYR A 882 -1.96 35.27 -23.58
CA TYR A 882 -2.35 36.31 -22.63
C TYR A 882 -3.79 36.18 -22.10
N ASN A 883 -4.61 35.24 -22.63
CA ASN A 883 -6.00 35.08 -22.19
C ASN A 883 -6.57 33.70 -22.55
N VAL A 884 -6.53 32.77 -21.60
CA VAL A 884 -7.06 31.40 -21.77
C VAL A 884 -8.58 31.35 -21.97
N ASN A 885 -9.32 32.40 -21.58
CA ASN A 885 -10.78 32.46 -21.65
C ASN A 885 -11.31 32.87 -23.04
N LYS A 886 -10.43 33.08 -24.02
CA LYS A 886 -10.80 33.38 -25.41
C LYS A 886 -10.24 32.33 -26.38
N PRO A 887 -10.65 31.05 -26.27
CA PRO A 887 -10.17 30.02 -27.18
C PRO A 887 -10.55 30.33 -28.63
N VAL A 888 -9.59 30.14 -29.53
CA VAL A 888 -9.80 30.15 -30.98
C VAL A 888 -10.08 28.76 -31.54
N GLY A 889 -10.01 27.73 -30.69
CA GLY A 889 -10.50 26.39 -30.97
C GLY A 889 -10.58 25.60 -29.67
N SER A 890 -11.52 24.66 -29.56
CA SER A 890 -11.58 23.73 -28.43
C SER A 890 -12.26 22.43 -28.82
N GLY A 891 -11.98 21.39 -28.03
CA GLY A 891 -12.60 20.08 -28.09
C GLY A 891 -12.70 19.50 -26.69
N VAL A 892 -13.73 18.70 -26.44
CA VAL A 892 -13.95 18.03 -25.15
C VAL A 892 -14.47 16.62 -25.41
N VAL A 893 -13.88 15.63 -24.77
CA VAL A 893 -14.27 14.22 -24.88
C VAL A 893 -14.46 13.58 -23.50
N LYS A 894 -15.08 12.40 -23.46
CA LYS A 894 -15.21 11.61 -22.23
C LYS A 894 -13.83 11.14 -21.78
N PHE A 895 -13.55 11.21 -20.48
CA PHE A 895 -12.39 10.59 -19.86
C PHE A 895 -12.87 9.54 -18.84
N GLU A 896 -12.66 8.26 -19.17
CA GLU A 896 -13.04 7.12 -18.33
C GLU A 896 -12.02 6.87 -17.22
N ALA A 897 -11.81 7.87 -16.37
CA ALA A 897 -10.80 7.85 -15.30
C ALA A 897 -10.97 6.69 -14.33
N THR A 898 -12.19 6.17 -14.16
CA THR A 898 -12.48 4.97 -13.36
C THR A 898 -11.84 3.68 -13.86
N ARG A 899 -11.35 3.67 -15.11
CA ARG A 899 -10.69 2.52 -15.72
C ARG A 899 -9.18 2.67 -15.79
N LEU A 900 -8.65 3.84 -15.45
CA LEU A 900 -7.21 4.11 -15.48
C LEU A 900 -6.59 3.69 -14.14
N MET A 901 -6.16 2.43 -14.08
CA MET A 901 -5.53 1.85 -12.88
C MET A 901 -4.16 2.49 -12.61
N PRO A 902 -3.69 2.47 -11.34
CA PRO A 902 -2.32 2.82 -10.95
C PRO A 902 -1.26 2.21 -11.88
N GLY A 903 -0.26 3.02 -12.25
CA GLY A 903 0.84 2.62 -13.13
C GLY A 903 0.43 2.32 -14.57
N LYS A 904 -0.80 2.65 -14.98
CA LYS A 904 -1.28 2.48 -16.37
C LYS A 904 -1.41 3.82 -17.08
N GLU A 905 -1.31 3.75 -18.40
CA GLU A 905 -1.47 4.88 -19.32
C GLU A 905 -2.63 4.62 -20.29
N VAL A 906 -3.32 5.70 -20.70
CA VAL A 906 -4.34 5.67 -21.74
C VAL A 906 -4.13 6.79 -22.75
N ASP A 907 -4.34 6.50 -24.03
CA ASP A 907 -4.36 7.49 -25.10
C ASP A 907 -5.77 8.02 -25.33
N ILE A 908 -5.92 9.34 -25.34
CA ILE A 908 -7.19 10.04 -25.59
C ILE A 908 -7.00 11.07 -26.70
N THR A 909 -7.70 10.90 -27.82
CA THR A 909 -7.72 11.84 -28.93
C THR A 909 -8.84 12.87 -28.78
N VAL A 910 -8.48 14.15 -28.79
CA VAL A 910 -9.39 15.29 -28.70
C VAL A 910 -9.40 16.05 -30.04
N PRO A 911 -10.50 16.00 -30.81
CA PRO A 911 -10.63 16.79 -32.03
C PRO A 911 -10.91 18.26 -31.68
N VAL A 912 -10.07 19.17 -32.17
CA VAL A 912 -10.13 20.61 -31.89
C VAL A 912 -10.44 21.37 -33.17
N LYS A 913 -11.61 22.03 -33.20
CA LYS A 913 -12.02 22.84 -34.37
C LYS A 913 -11.46 24.26 -34.27
N ILE A 914 -10.59 24.64 -35.20
CA ILE A 914 -10.01 25.99 -35.26
C ILE A 914 -11.01 26.96 -35.90
N ASN A 915 -11.13 28.16 -35.33
CA ASN A 915 -11.98 29.22 -35.84
C ASN A 915 -11.49 29.69 -37.21
N LYS A 916 -12.43 29.89 -38.15
CA LYS A 916 -12.15 30.37 -39.52
C LYS A 916 -11.52 31.76 -39.61
N LYS A 917 -11.50 32.52 -38.51
CA LYS A 917 -10.90 33.87 -38.42
C LYS A 917 -9.60 33.90 -37.61
N ALA A 918 -9.16 32.76 -37.07
CA ALA A 918 -7.93 32.69 -36.29
C ALA A 918 -6.70 32.84 -37.20
N GLU A 919 -5.73 33.60 -36.74
CA GLU A 919 -4.44 33.82 -37.42
C GLU A 919 -3.40 34.19 -36.36
N GLY A 920 -2.15 33.76 -36.55
CA GLY A 920 -1.03 34.07 -35.65
C GLY A 920 -0.67 32.94 -34.68
N LYS A 921 0.13 33.25 -33.67
CA LYS A 921 0.65 32.29 -32.68
C LYS A 921 -0.29 32.14 -31.49
N TYR A 922 -0.52 30.90 -31.08
CA TYR A 922 -1.37 30.52 -29.95
C TYR A 922 -0.68 29.43 -29.11
N VAL A 923 -1.28 29.08 -27.99
CA VAL A 923 -0.86 27.98 -27.12
C VAL A 923 -1.94 26.90 -27.12
N VAL A 924 -1.52 25.65 -27.24
CA VAL A 924 -2.39 24.49 -27.02
C VAL A 924 -2.37 24.16 -25.52
N VAL A 925 -3.55 24.06 -24.91
CA VAL A 925 -3.72 23.80 -23.48
C VAL A 925 -4.62 22.60 -23.22
N VAL A 926 -4.42 21.95 -22.08
CA VAL A 926 -5.23 20.83 -21.56
C VAL A 926 -5.85 21.18 -20.21
N TYR A 927 -7.04 20.64 -19.95
CA TYR A 927 -7.74 20.76 -18.67
C TYR A 927 -8.73 19.59 -18.50
N VAL A 928 -9.01 19.21 -17.25
CA VAL A 928 -10.01 18.19 -16.92
C VAL A 928 -11.21 18.84 -16.23
N MET A 929 -12.40 18.44 -16.68
CA MET A 929 -13.67 18.96 -16.22
C MET A 929 -14.50 17.90 -15.52
N ASN A 930 -15.40 18.35 -14.66
CA ASN A 930 -16.39 17.48 -14.03
C ASN A 930 -17.24 16.73 -15.07
N LYS A 931 -17.95 15.68 -14.62
CA LYS A 931 -18.82 14.86 -15.47
C LYS A 931 -19.94 15.64 -16.16
N SER A 932 -20.25 16.88 -15.76
CA SER A 932 -21.21 17.75 -16.47
C SER A 932 -20.57 18.59 -17.58
N GLY A 933 -19.24 18.72 -17.59
CA GLY A 933 -18.49 19.58 -18.52
C GLY A 933 -18.62 21.08 -18.23
N LYS A 934 -18.99 21.46 -17.00
CA LYS A 934 -19.28 22.86 -16.62
C LYS A 934 -18.13 23.56 -15.88
N ALA A 935 -17.30 22.81 -15.17
CA ALA A 935 -16.23 23.34 -14.34
C ALA A 935 -14.96 22.54 -14.58
N LYS A 936 -13.81 23.23 -14.63
CA LYS A 936 -12.47 22.62 -14.54
C LYS A 936 -12.26 22.25 -13.07
N VAL A 937 -11.90 21.00 -12.78
CA VAL A 937 -11.95 20.50 -11.39
C VAL A 937 -10.69 19.81 -10.92
N MET A 938 -9.69 19.62 -11.79
CA MET A 938 -8.55 18.76 -11.46
C MET A 938 -7.20 19.44 -11.72
N ASN A 939 -6.30 19.31 -10.76
CA ASN A 939 -4.88 19.50 -10.94
C ASN A 939 -4.26 18.30 -11.65
N LEU A 940 -3.39 18.57 -12.63
CA LEU A 940 -2.58 17.58 -13.32
C LEU A 940 -1.15 17.70 -12.80
N ALA A 941 -0.41 16.58 -12.76
CA ALA A 941 0.99 16.55 -12.35
C ALA A 941 1.92 17.15 -13.44
N MET A 942 1.74 18.43 -13.72
CA MET A 942 2.43 19.21 -14.75
C MET A 942 2.79 20.62 -14.22
N THR A 943 3.94 21.18 -14.62
CA THR A 943 4.42 22.49 -14.11
C THR A 943 3.79 23.70 -14.80
N ASP A 944 3.50 23.61 -16.10
CA ASP A 944 3.26 24.79 -16.94
C ASP A 944 1.80 25.28 -16.90
N LYS A 945 1.35 25.76 -15.74
CA LYS A 945 0.01 26.34 -15.56
C LYS A 945 -0.09 27.72 -16.23
N LEU A 946 -1.08 27.90 -17.11
CA LEU A 946 -1.44 29.22 -17.66
C LEU A 946 -2.60 29.89 -16.92
N ASP A 947 -3.40 29.10 -16.20
CA ASP A 947 -4.53 29.52 -15.38
C ASP A 947 -4.87 28.39 -14.39
N ASP A 948 -5.78 28.61 -13.44
CA ASP A 948 -6.23 27.56 -12.51
C ASP A 948 -6.72 26.32 -13.27
N LYS A 949 -6.04 25.19 -13.03
CA LYS A 949 -6.31 23.87 -13.64
C LYS A 949 -6.23 23.85 -15.17
N VAL A 950 -5.47 24.78 -15.78
CA VAL A 950 -5.21 24.83 -17.23
C VAL A 950 -3.70 24.79 -17.50
N TYR A 951 -3.27 23.76 -18.22
CA TYR A 951 -1.85 23.48 -18.44
C TYR A 951 -1.47 23.66 -19.91
N SER A 952 -0.35 24.33 -20.16
CA SER A 952 0.25 24.46 -21.49
C SER A 952 0.82 23.13 -21.96
N LEU A 953 0.67 22.84 -23.25
CA LEU A 953 1.33 21.72 -23.92
C LEU A 953 2.44 22.22 -24.85
N TYR A 954 2.13 23.14 -25.76
CA TYR A 954 3.07 23.72 -26.73
C TYR A 954 2.48 24.92 -27.48
N GLN A 955 3.32 25.66 -28.21
CA GLN A 955 2.89 26.74 -29.10
C GLN A 955 2.53 26.23 -30.50
N ILE A 956 1.48 26.80 -31.10
CA ILE A 956 1.00 26.49 -32.46
C ILE A 956 0.83 27.77 -33.27
N GLU A 957 1.16 27.73 -34.56
CA GLU A 957 0.90 28.81 -35.51
C GLU A 957 -0.34 28.51 -36.37
N ILE A 958 -1.28 29.45 -36.40
CA ILE A 958 -2.50 29.36 -37.21
C ILE A 958 -2.35 30.27 -38.43
N THR A 959 -2.52 29.66 -39.61
CA THR A 959 -2.47 30.32 -40.92
C THR A 959 -3.87 30.44 -41.53
N LYS A 960 -4.05 31.30 -42.52
CA LYS A 960 -5.36 31.51 -43.17
C LYS A 960 -5.81 30.38 -44.08
#